data_AF-A0A1J7HH49-F1
#
_entry.id   AF-A0A1J7HH49-F1
#
_cell.length_a   1.000
_cell.length_b   1.000
_cell.length_c   1.000
_cell.angle_alpha   90.00
_cell.angle_beta   90.00
_cell.angle_gamma   90.00
#
_symmetry.space_group_name_H-M   'P 1'
#
loop_
_entity.id
_entity.type
_entity.pdbx_description
1 polymer ?
#
loop_
_entity_poly.entity_id
_entity_poly.type
_entity_poly.pdbx_seq_one_letter_code
_entity_poly.pdbx_strand_id
1 'polypeptide(L)'
;MDYSSEEDSDISESEIEDYAQKPYEQIKAGKYKVKSLNGSLRCPFCAGKKKQDYKFKDLYQHASGVGKGSANRSAKQKANHLALAKYMEIDLASEAEETQVPDHLPQAINQPLPQDELYVWPWMGIIVNVQIKSDHSSYWLNEFAKFKPIDAHILLNEGDPVSQSVMHFHNDWNGFMNASEFEKLFETSHHGKKDWNSRKLQADSNIYGWVARKEDYECEGPMGEYLREKGKLRTVTAIVQEASESRNSVVANLAIQIDETNENLNKMQYKYNEKNMSLSRMLEDKDRLHSAFVEESRNMQRRARDEVRRILEEQENLSSELEEKKRKLDSWSRDLNKREVITDQERQKLEEDRKKKDLRNESLQLASKEQKIADENVLKLVEEQKREKEEALQKIIQLEKQLDAKQKLEMEIEELKGKLQVMKHLGDEDDAAVQNKMKEMNDELLEKQENLESMEHINNTLITKERQSNDELQKARKELIEGLNELLNGPRTNIGLKRMGELDNKVFLDACKRKFPLEDAGTKGAVLCSLWQENVKNSAWHPFKVVKVDDKLKEIINEEDEKLHDLKQEWGDEIYSAVVTALKELKEYNASGGDEGAVATEPAAAPASVIPGEPMDILTALQLVLRKSLAYGGLARGLHEAAKVIEKHAAQLCVLAEDCDQPDYVKLVKALCAEHNVSLLTVPSAKTLGEWAGLCKIDSEGKARKVTGCSVVVVKDFGEEHEAYNVVLQHVKSN
;
A
#
# COMPACT_ATOMS: atom_id res chain seq x y z
N MET A 1 -61.57 -15.28 -8.74
CA MET A 1 -60.35 -14.74 -8.13
C MET A 1 -59.55 -14.15 -9.26
N ASP A 2 -59.31 -12.86 -9.23
CA ASP A 2 -58.03 -12.26 -9.62
C ASP A 2 -57.96 -10.91 -8.93
N TYR A 3 -57.06 -10.84 -7.96
CA TYR A 3 -56.70 -9.66 -7.20
C TYR A 3 -55.91 -8.72 -8.13
N SER A 4 -56.54 -7.65 -8.60
CA SER A 4 -55.81 -6.48 -9.08
C SER A 4 -55.60 -5.58 -7.87
N SER A 5 -54.52 -5.86 -7.15
CA SER A 5 -53.97 -5.07 -6.04
C SER A 5 -52.98 -4.07 -6.63
N GLU A 6 -53.49 -2.98 -7.21
CA GLU A 6 -52.67 -1.85 -7.59
C GLU A 6 -53.22 -0.57 -6.93
N GLU A 7 -52.33 0.06 -6.15
CA GLU A 7 -52.40 1.42 -5.59
C GLU A 7 -53.40 1.71 -4.46
N ASP A 8 -53.20 1.07 -3.29
CA ASP A 8 -53.60 1.66 -2.01
C ASP A 8 -52.35 2.19 -1.30
N SER A 9 -51.97 3.43 -1.58
CA SER A 9 -51.05 4.19 -0.74
C SER A 9 -51.75 4.50 0.59
N ASP A 10 -51.19 4.06 1.71
CA ASP A 10 -51.65 4.36 3.07
C ASP A 10 -51.65 5.88 3.31
N ILE A 11 -52.82 6.52 3.13
CA ILE A 11 -53.04 7.93 3.46
C ILE A 11 -52.95 8.06 4.99
N SER A 12 -51.96 8.80 5.47
CA SER A 12 -51.79 9.14 6.89
C SER A 12 -52.95 10.00 7.38
N GLU A 13 -53.32 9.91 8.67
CA GLU A 13 -54.37 10.77 9.25
C GLU A 13 -54.06 12.27 9.12
N SER A 14 -52.78 12.63 9.00
CA SER A 14 -52.30 14.00 8.76
C SER A 14 -52.58 14.53 7.35
N GLU A 15 -52.85 13.65 6.37
CA GLU A 15 -53.02 14.02 4.95
C GLU A 15 -54.49 14.04 4.51
N ILE A 16 -55.43 13.74 5.43
CA ILE A 16 -56.87 13.63 5.15
C ILE A 16 -57.45 14.96 4.63
N GLU A 17 -56.96 16.11 5.12
CA GLU A 17 -57.43 17.43 4.67
C GLU A 17 -57.00 17.75 3.23
N ASP A 18 -55.76 17.42 2.86
CA ASP A 18 -55.23 17.63 1.50
C ASP A 18 -55.92 16.70 0.50
N TYR A 19 -56.15 15.44 0.89
CA TYR A 19 -56.88 14.48 0.09
C TYR A 19 -58.38 14.80 -0.05
N ALA A 20 -58.95 15.66 0.81
CA ALA A 20 -60.35 16.10 0.70
C ALA A 20 -60.58 17.12 -0.43
N GLN A 21 -59.53 17.77 -0.95
CA GLN A 21 -59.66 18.79 -2.00
C GLN A 21 -60.14 18.21 -3.35
N LYS A 22 -59.54 17.10 -3.78
CA LYS A 22 -59.91 16.40 -5.03
C LYS A 22 -61.37 15.92 -5.08
N PRO A 23 -61.93 15.25 -4.04
CA PRO A 23 -63.34 14.90 -4.01
C PRO A 23 -64.25 16.13 -3.88
N TYR A 24 -63.84 17.21 -3.21
CA TYR A 24 -64.59 18.47 -3.15
C TYR A 24 -64.80 19.07 -4.55
N GLU A 25 -63.72 19.15 -5.35
CA GLU A 25 -63.80 19.61 -6.74
C GLU A 25 -64.66 18.71 -7.62
N GLN A 26 -64.63 17.39 -7.39
CA GLN A 26 -65.49 16.44 -8.13
C GLN A 26 -66.98 16.59 -7.78
N ILE A 27 -67.32 16.95 -6.54
CA ILE A 27 -68.70 17.27 -6.15
C ILE A 27 -69.14 18.57 -6.84
N LYS A 28 -68.28 19.60 -6.81
CA LYS A 28 -68.54 20.91 -7.46
C LYS A 28 -68.69 20.81 -8.98
N ALA A 29 -67.90 19.93 -9.61
CA ALA A 29 -68.01 19.60 -11.03
C ALA A 29 -69.24 18.74 -11.38
N GLY A 30 -70.07 18.37 -10.40
CA GLY A 30 -71.31 17.60 -10.61
C GLY A 30 -71.10 16.09 -10.85
N LYS A 31 -69.88 15.58 -10.67
CA LYS A 31 -69.55 14.16 -10.85
C LYS A 31 -70.22 13.28 -9.80
N TYR A 32 -70.39 13.80 -8.58
CA TYR A 32 -71.15 13.18 -7.50
C TYR A 32 -72.41 13.98 -7.20
N LYS A 33 -73.59 13.35 -7.34
CA LYS A 33 -74.88 14.00 -7.14
C LYS A 33 -75.27 14.03 -5.67
N VAL A 34 -75.17 15.19 -5.03
CA VAL A 34 -75.59 15.44 -3.64
C VAL A 34 -77.08 15.80 -3.55
N LYS A 35 -77.61 16.52 -4.54
CA LYS A 35 -79.03 16.94 -4.62
C LYS A 35 -79.75 16.13 -5.70
N SER A 36 -80.89 15.55 -5.35
CA SER A 36 -81.79 14.89 -6.31
C SER A 36 -82.77 15.90 -6.93
N LEU A 37 -83.34 15.61 -8.10
CA LEU A 37 -84.30 16.49 -8.80
C LEU A 37 -85.54 16.87 -7.95
N ASN A 38 -85.83 16.10 -6.89
CA ASN A 38 -86.95 16.34 -5.97
C ASN A 38 -86.57 17.17 -4.73
N GLY A 39 -85.42 17.85 -4.72
CA GLY A 39 -84.97 18.70 -3.60
C GLY A 39 -84.37 17.95 -2.40
N SER A 40 -84.35 16.62 -2.42
CA SER A 40 -83.73 15.81 -1.37
C SER A 40 -82.20 15.75 -1.47
N LEU A 41 -81.53 15.83 -0.31
CA LEU A 41 -80.07 15.75 -0.17
C LEU A 41 -79.62 14.35 0.28
N ARG A 42 -78.55 13.84 -0.35
CA ARG A 42 -78.00 12.49 -0.12
C ARG A 42 -76.48 12.49 -0.07
N CYS A 43 -75.91 11.61 0.75
CA CYS A 43 -74.46 11.39 0.80
C CYS A 43 -74.01 10.47 -0.37
N PRO A 44 -73.15 10.94 -1.30
CA PRO A 44 -72.69 10.12 -2.43
C PRO A 44 -71.73 9.00 -2.05
N PHE A 45 -71.13 9.05 -0.86
CA PHE A 45 -70.00 8.20 -0.47
C PHE A 45 -70.36 7.06 0.50
N CYS A 46 -71.63 6.95 0.91
CA CYS A 46 -72.12 5.86 1.74
C CYS A 46 -72.82 4.79 0.88
N ALA A 47 -72.15 3.69 0.57
CA ALA A 47 -72.76 2.53 -0.08
C ALA A 47 -73.34 1.56 0.97
N GLY A 48 -74.64 1.26 0.89
CA GLY A 48 -75.23 0.06 1.50
C GLY A 48 -76.04 0.23 2.79
N LYS A 49 -76.06 1.37 3.47
CA LYS A 49 -76.98 1.60 4.61
C LYS A 49 -77.98 2.72 4.31
N LYS A 50 -79.11 2.30 3.74
CA LYS A 50 -80.39 3.02 3.49
C LYS A 50 -80.26 4.37 2.75
N LYS A 51 -80.87 4.43 1.57
CA LYS A 51 -81.19 5.65 0.81
C LYS A 51 -82.10 6.58 1.64
N GLN A 52 -81.54 7.24 2.65
CA GLN A 52 -82.25 8.23 3.46
C GLN A 52 -82.08 9.59 2.79
N ASP A 53 -83.22 10.22 2.55
CA ASP A 53 -83.32 11.62 2.20
C ASP A 53 -83.03 12.42 3.48
N TYR A 54 -81.94 13.17 3.49
CA TYR A 54 -81.52 13.95 4.65
C TYR A 54 -81.98 15.41 4.50
N LYS A 55 -82.37 16.04 5.61
CA LYS A 55 -82.45 17.52 5.68
C LYS A 55 -81.03 18.10 5.69
N PHE A 56 -80.88 19.37 5.32
CA PHE A 56 -79.58 20.04 5.25
C PHE A 56 -78.75 19.88 6.54
N LYS A 57 -79.36 20.17 7.70
CA LYS A 57 -78.70 20.05 9.01
C LYS A 57 -78.27 18.61 9.33
N ASP A 58 -79.10 17.62 8.97
CA ASP A 58 -78.84 16.21 9.24
C ASP A 58 -77.73 15.64 8.35
N LEU A 59 -77.70 16.02 7.06
CA LEU A 59 -76.64 15.60 6.15
C LEU A 59 -75.30 16.24 6.50
N TYR A 60 -75.32 17.52 6.89
CA TYR A 60 -74.10 18.21 7.34
C TYR A 60 -73.54 17.56 8.61
N GLN A 61 -74.38 17.26 9.59
CA GLN A 61 -73.96 16.54 10.80
C GLN A 61 -73.43 15.13 10.49
N HIS A 62 -74.06 14.41 9.54
CA HIS A 62 -73.56 13.13 9.07
C HIS A 62 -72.18 13.25 8.42
N ALA A 63 -72.01 14.17 7.47
CA ALA A 63 -70.77 14.37 6.73
C ALA A 63 -69.63 14.84 7.65
N SER A 64 -69.89 15.85 8.49
CA SER A 64 -68.92 16.35 9.48
C SER A 64 -68.60 15.31 10.55
N GLY A 65 -69.60 14.57 11.03
CA GLY A 65 -69.40 13.51 12.02
C GLY A 65 -68.56 12.35 11.50
N VAL A 66 -68.72 11.97 10.23
CA VAL A 66 -67.90 10.93 9.61
C VAL A 66 -66.49 11.44 9.26
N GLY A 67 -66.36 12.71 8.83
CA GLY A 67 -65.07 13.31 8.51
C GLY A 67 -64.19 13.56 9.74
N LYS A 68 -64.79 14.00 10.86
CA LYS A 68 -64.08 14.34 12.11
C LYS A 68 -64.08 13.23 13.17
N GLY A 69 -64.90 12.20 13.01
CA GLY A 69 -65.10 11.15 14.02
C GLY A 69 -64.03 10.05 14.02
N SER A 70 -63.80 9.45 15.19
CA SER A 70 -62.88 8.32 15.41
C SER A 70 -63.44 6.95 14.98
N ALA A 71 -64.46 6.92 14.11
CA ALA A 71 -65.02 5.66 13.65
C ALA A 71 -64.01 4.90 12.78
N ASN A 72 -63.95 3.56 12.91
CA ASN A 72 -63.13 2.64 12.10
C ASN A 72 -63.52 2.68 10.60
N ARG A 73 -63.19 3.78 9.92
CA ARG A 73 -63.38 4.02 8.49
C ARG A 73 -62.05 4.45 7.90
N SER A 74 -61.79 4.05 6.65
CA SER A 74 -60.53 4.35 5.99
C SER A 74 -60.31 5.86 5.83
N ALA A 75 -59.04 6.30 5.82
CA ALA A 75 -58.67 7.71 5.64
C ALA A 75 -59.31 8.31 4.37
N LYS A 76 -59.39 7.54 3.28
CA LYS A 76 -60.08 7.89 2.03
C LYS A 76 -61.59 8.15 2.24
N GLN A 77 -62.27 7.36 3.07
CA GLN A 77 -63.67 7.60 3.39
C GLN A 77 -63.85 8.85 4.26
N LYS A 78 -62.97 9.08 5.24
CA LYS A 78 -62.99 10.29 6.07
C LYS A 78 -62.79 11.55 5.20
N ALA A 79 -61.81 11.54 4.30
CA ALA A 79 -61.54 12.63 3.36
C ALA A 79 -62.73 12.93 2.44
N ASN A 80 -63.38 11.91 1.88
CA ASN A 80 -64.57 12.09 1.04
C ASN A 80 -65.76 12.72 1.79
N HIS A 81 -65.99 12.36 3.05
CA HIS A 81 -67.08 12.93 3.84
C HIS A 81 -66.74 14.34 4.36
N LEU A 82 -65.46 14.61 4.65
CA LEU A 82 -64.98 15.96 4.96
C LEU A 82 -65.17 16.90 3.76
N ALA A 83 -64.90 16.43 2.54
CA ALA A 83 -65.16 17.16 1.31
C ALA A 83 -66.66 17.49 1.11
N LEU A 84 -67.55 16.54 1.42
CA LEU A 84 -68.99 16.77 1.37
C LEU A 84 -69.44 17.84 2.40
N ALA A 85 -68.90 17.81 3.62
CA ALA A 85 -69.19 18.81 4.64
C ALA A 85 -68.74 20.21 4.19
N LYS A 86 -67.52 20.35 3.65
CA LYS A 86 -67.02 21.60 3.07
C LYS A 86 -67.93 22.13 1.94
N TYR A 87 -68.37 21.26 1.03
CA TYR A 87 -69.31 21.63 -0.04
C TYR A 87 -70.66 22.11 0.48
N MET A 88 -71.18 21.48 1.54
CA MET A 88 -72.44 21.92 2.14
C MET A 88 -72.34 23.28 2.85
N GLU A 89 -71.20 23.55 3.49
CA GLU A 89 -70.95 24.78 4.25
C GLU A 89 -70.61 25.97 3.36
N ILE A 90 -69.91 25.73 2.24
CA ILE A 90 -69.44 26.81 1.35
C ILE A 90 -70.41 27.05 0.20
N ASP A 91 -70.89 25.98 -0.45
CA ASP A 91 -71.61 26.10 -1.74
C ASP A 91 -73.13 25.88 -1.60
N LEU A 92 -73.63 25.31 -0.49
CA LEU A 92 -75.07 25.10 -0.24
C LEU A 92 -75.64 25.89 0.96
N ALA A 93 -74.82 26.63 1.72
CA ALA A 93 -75.26 27.36 2.92
C ALA A 93 -76.24 28.50 2.61
N SER A 94 -76.10 29.16 1.46
CA SER A 94 -76.95 30.27 1.03
C SER A 94 -78.39 29.88 0.67
N GLU A 95 -78.67 28.59 0.44
CA GLU A 95 -80.02 28.09 0.14
C GLU A 95 -80.84 27.71 1.39
N ALA A 96 -80.23 27.75 2.60
CA ALA A 96 -80.88 27.33 3.85
C ALA A 96 -81.55 28.48 4.65
N GLU A 97 -81.28 29.74 4.30
CA GLU A 97 -81.79 30.92 5.03
C GLU A 97 -83.17 31.42 4.54
N GLU A 98 -83.70 30.92 3.42
CA GLU A 98 -85.00 31.37 2.87
C GLU A 98 -86.25 30.70 3.48
N THR A 99 -86.14 29.98 4.60
CA THR A 99 -87.33 29.33 5.19
C THR A 99 -87.41 29.50 6.69
N GLN A 100 -87.85 30.68 7.15
CA GLN A 100 -88.76 30.89 8.28
C GLN A 100 -88.94 32.39 8.58
N VAL A 101 -89.97 33.01 7.99
CA VAL A 101 -90.65 34.16 8.59
C VAL A 101 -91.95 33.63 9.19
N PRO A 102 -92.11 33.62 10.52
CA PRO A 102 -93.42 33.44 11.13
C PRO A 102 -94.20 34.74 11.00
N ASP A 103 -95.20 34.69 10.13
CA ASP A 103 -96.39 35.53 10.19
C ASP A 103 -97.04 35.46 11.59
N HIS A 104 -97.90 36.44 11.87
CA HIS A 104 -98.88 36.51 12.97
C HIS A 104 -98.45 37.24 14.26
N LEU A 105 -98.36 38.57 14.19
CA LEU A 105 -98.78 39.43 15.30
C LEU A 105 -100.30 39.64 15.18
N PRO A 106 -101.13 39.31 16.20
CA PRO A 106 -102.54 39.67 16.17
C PRO A 106 -102.69 41.18 16.22
N GLN A 107 -103.35 41.73 15.20
CA GLN A 107 -103.82 43.12 15.16
C GLN A 107 -104.59 43.45 16.44
N ALA A 108 -104.16 44.50 17.13
CA ALA A 108 -104.94 45.15 18.16
C ALA A 108 -106.27 45.60 17.55
N ILE A 109 -107.37 45.08 18.10
CA ILE A 109 -108.72 45.56 17.81
C ILE A 109 -108.78 46.99 18.33
N ASN A 110 -108.71 47.96 17.41
CA ASN A 110 -109.04 49.34 17.67
C ASN A 110 -110.54 49.44 17.96
N GLN A 111 -110.90 49.42 19.24
CA GLN A 111 -112.09 50.11 19.72
C GLN A 111 -111.63 51.35 20.51
N PRO A 112 -112.19 52.53 20.25
CA PRO A 112 -111.87 53.70 21.04
C PRO A 112 -112.45 53.50 22.45
N LEU A 113 -111.58 53.19 23.43
CA LEU A 113 -111.92 53.31 24.84
C LEU A 113 -112.26 54.79 25.12
N PRO A 114 -113.27 55.11 25.95
CA PRO A 114 -113.39 56.44 26.53
C PRO A 114 -112.16 56.67 27.42
N GLN A 115 -111.12 57.31 26.85
CA GLN A 115 -109.77 57.37 27.44
C GLN A 115 -109.65 58.31 28.65
N ASP A 116 -110.72 59.01 29.01
CA ASP A 116 -110.73 60.00 30.10
C ASP A 116 -111.64 59.62 31.28
N GLU A 117 -112.15 58.39 31.32
CA GLU A 117 -113.01 57.97 32.41
C GLU A 117 -112.18 57.63 33.67
N LEU A 118 -112.41 58.42 34.72
CA LEU A 118 -111.76 58.25 36.02
C LEU A 118 -112.53 57.23 36.84
N TYR A 119 -111.90 56.12 37.12
CA TYR A 119 -112.40 55.07 37.99
C TYR A 119 -111.83 55.23 39.39
N VAL A 120 -112.55 54.74 40.38
CA VAL A 120 -111.98 54.61 41.71
C VAL A 120 -111.07 53.37 41.71
N TRP A 121 -109.81 53.57 42.09
CA TRP A 121 -108.79 52.53 42.23
C TRP A 121 -108.35 52.43 43.70
N PRO A 122 -108.31 51.23 44.31
CA PRO A 122 -108.70 49.89 43.83
C PRO A 122 -110.10 49.80 43.20
N TRP A 123 -110.28 48.89 42.22
CA TRP A 123 -111.55 48.77 41.50
C TRP A 123 -112.67 48.38 42.46
N MET A 124 -113.74 49.20 42.50
CA MET A 124 -114.89 48.99 43.37
C MET A 124 -116.20 48.99 42.56
N GLY A 125 -117.11 48.06 42.87
CA GLY A 125 -118.47 48.00 42.34
C GLY A 125 -119.47 48.48 43.37
N ILE A 126 -120.44 49.29 42.98
CA ILE A 126 -121.50 49.81 43.84
C ILE A 126 -122.77 49.00 43.58
N ILE A 127 -123.50 48.66 44.63
CA ILE A 127 -124.84 48.05 44.59
C ILE A 127 -125.77 48.92 45.43
N VAL A 128 -126.93 49.26 44.90
CA VAL A 128 -127.96 50.06 45.59
C VAL A 128 -129.32 49.35 45.57
N ASN A 129 -130.26 49.84 46.38
CA ASN A 129 -131.58 49.23 46.59
C ASN A 129 -131.54 47.87 47.29
N VAL A 130 -130.57 47.69 48.19
CA VAL A 130 -130.39 46.46 48.96
C VAL A 130 -131.43 46.40 50.09
N GLN A 131 -132.32 45.40 50.04
CA GLN A 131 -133.23 45.08 51.14
C GLN A 131 -132.51 44.20 52.17
N ILE A 132 -132.33 44.70 53.40
CA ILE A 132 -131.67 43.96 54.48
C ILE A 132 -132.57 42.79 54.91
N LYS A 133 -132.26 41.57 54.45
CA LYS A 133 -132.84 40.33 55.00
C LYS A 133 -131.82 39.53 55.83
N SER A 134 -130.54 39.87 55.77
CA SER A 134 -129.47 39.34 56.63
C SER A 134 -128.24 40.26 56.62
N ASP A 135 -127.60 40.43 57.77
CA ASP A 135 -126.63 41.51 58.06
C ASP A 135 -125.17 41.14 57.72
N HIS A 136 -124.93 40.40 56.63
CA HIS A 136 -123.63 39.76 56.39
C HIS A 136 -123.05 40.02 55.00
N SER A 137 -121.89 40.69 54.95
CA SER A 137 -121.06 40.87 53.74
C SER A 137 -120.77 39.57 52.98
N SER A 138 -120.77 38.42 53.66
CA SER A 138 -120.58 37.10 53.06
C SER A 138 -121.66 36.71 52.06
N TYR A 139 -122.89 37.24 52.21
CA TYR A 139 -123.97 37.00 51.25
C TYR A 139 -123.61 37.58 49.88
N TRP A 140 -123.16 38.85 49.84
CA TRP A 140 -122.81 39.54 48.60
C TRP A 140 -121.57 38.95 47.91
N LEU A 141 -120.59 38.50 48.69
CA LEU A 141 -119.43 37.76 48.16
C LEU A 141 -119.85 36.44 47.50
N ASN A 142 -120.84 35.73 48.05
CA ASN A 142 -121.33 34.48 47.49
C ASN A 142 -122.24 34.70 46.26
N GLU A 143 -123.16 35.66 46.33
CA GLU A 143 -124.08 36.01 45.24
C GLU A 143 -123.31 36.42 43.97
N PHE A 144 -122.24 37.20 44.15
CA PHE A 144 -121.40 37.69 43.04
C PHE A 144 -120.06 36.95 42.90
N ALA A 145 -119.94 35.74 43.46
CA ALA A 145 -118.70 34.95 43.43
C ALA A 145 -118.13 34.73 42.02
N LYS A 146 -118.99 34.68 40.99
CA LYS A 146 -118.58 34.57 39.58
C LYS A 146 -117.62 35.68 39.13
N PHE A 147 -117.73 36.87 39.71
CA PHE A 147 -116.89 38.03 39.40
C PHE A 147 -115.69 38.16 40.34
N LYS A 148 -115.44 37.17 41.20
CA LYS A 148 -114.29 37.13 42.12
C LYS A 148 -114.07 38.42 42.90
N PRO A 149 -115.10 38.98 43.56
CA PRO A 149 -114.90 40.08 44.50
C PRO A 149 -114.01 39.61 45.66
N ILE A 150 -113.11 40.48 46.12
CA ILE A 150 -112.24 40.22 47.28
C ILE A 150 -112.99 40.51 48.58
N ASP A 151 -113.77 41.58 48.59
CA ASP A 151 -114.44 42.07 49.79
C ASP A 151 -115.77 42.76 49.44
N ALA A 152 -116.68 42.85 50.41
CA ALA A 152 -117.97 43.49 50.26
C ALA A 152 -118.31 44.30 51.51
N HIS A 153 -118.59 45.59 51.36
CA HIS A 153 -118.86 46.50 52.46
C HIS A 153 -120.28 47.07 52.38
N ILE A 154 -121.09 46.89 53.43
CA ILE A 154 -122.48 47.37 53.45
C ILE A 154 -122.54 48.73 54.15
N LEU A 155 -123.14 49.72 53.49
CA LEU A 155 -123.39 51.06 54.00
C LEU A 155 -124.87 51.19 54.39
N LEU A 156 -125.11 51.51 55.66
CA LEU A 156 -126.45 51.72 56.24
C LEU A 156 -126.74 53.22 56.31
N ASN A 157 -127.93 53.63 55.87
CA ASN A 157 -128.37 55.03 55.95
C ASN A 157 -129.37 55.18 57.11
N GLU A 158 -129.10 56.07 58.07
CA GLU A 158 -129.98 56.29 59.23
C GLU A 158 -131.29 56.95 58.78
N GLY A 159 -132.35 56.15 58.58
CA GLY A 159 -133.71 56.63 58.35
C GLY A 159 -134.38 56.24 57.03
N ASP A 160 -133.71 55.47 56.15
CA ASP A 160 -134.28 54.95 54.90
C ASP A 160 -134.13 53.41 54.82
N PRO A 161 -135.13 52.64 54.35
CA PRO A 161 -135.05 51.17 54.29
C PRO A 161 -134.18 50.63 53.13
N VAL A 162 -133.42 51.51 52.46
CA VAL A 162 -132.62 51.20 51.27
C VAL A 162 -131.13 51.28 51.61
N SER A 163 -130.47 50.13 51.69
CA SER A 163 -129.03 50.04 51.94
C SER A 163 -128.21 50.04 50.65
N GLN A 164 -126.94 50.42 50.75
CA GLN A 164 -125.97 50.39 49.65
C GLN A 164 -124.84 49.42 50.01
N SER A 165 -124.19 48.81 49.02
CA SER A 165 -123.06 47.90 49.23
C SER A 165 -121.96 48.17 48.22
N VAL A 166 -120.70 48.07 48.65
CA VAL A 166 -119.50 48.31 47.84
C VAL A 166 -118.67 47.03 47.76
N MET A 167 -118.56 46.48 46.56
CA MET A 167 -117.75 45.30 46.21
C MET A 167 -116.33 45.73 45.84
N HIS A 168 -115.32 45.07 46.37
CA HIS A 168 -113.90 45.33 46.05
C HIS A 168 -113.36 44.26 45.12
N PHE A 169 -112.56 44.65 44.12
CA PHE A 169 -111.89 43.74 43.19
C PHE A 169 -110.35 43.87 43.27
N HIS A 170 -109.64 42.96 42.61
CA HIS A 170 -108.16 42.95 42.59
C HIS A 170 -107.57 44.23 41.98
N ASN A 171 -106.36 44.64 42.36
CA ASN A 171 -105.79 45.92 41.90
C ASN A 171 -105.13 45.83 40.50
N ASP A 172 -105.20 44.68 39.84
CA ASP A 172 -104.56 44.37 38.57
C ASP A 172 -105.54 44.46 37.38
N TRP A 173 -105.04 44.15 36.17
CA TRP A 173 -105.87 44.12 34.96
C TRP A 173 -107.01 43.09 35.08
N ASN A 174 -106.76 41.97 35.74
CA ASN A 174 -107.77 40.95 35.95
C ASN A 174 -108.90 41.45 36.87
N GLY A 175 -108.58 42.22 37.90
CA GLY A 175 -109.56 42.89 38.74
C GLY A 175 -110.41 43.93 37.99
N PHE A 176 -109.83 44.66 37.04
CA PHE A 176 -110.61 45.57 36.17
C PHE A 176 -111.60 44.80 35.30
N MET A 177 -111.16 43.70 34.68
CA MET A 177 -112.03 42.84 33.86
C MET A 177 -113.19 42.28 34.69
N ASN A 178 -112.89 41.80 35.91
CA ASN A 178 -113.89 41.29 36.85
C ASN A 178 -114.92 42.37 37.24
N ALA A 179 -114.48 43.59 37.56
CA ALA A 179 -115.35 44.70 37.90
C ALA A 179 -116.23 45.13 36.70
N SER A 180 -115.64 45.13 35.49
CA SER A 180 -116.35 45.47 34.26
C SER A 180 -117.42 44.43 33.90
N GLU A 181 -117.13 43.14 34.08
CA GLU A 181 -118.12 42.07 33.91
C GLU A 181 -119.26 42.16 34.93
N PHE A 182 -118.93 42.53 36.18
CA PHE A 182 -119.91 42.80 37.22
C PHE A 182 -120.88 43.92 36.81
N GLU A 183 -120.39 45.06 36.33
CA GLU A 183 -121.24 46.16 35.86
C GLU A 183 -122.06 45.77 34.63
N LYS A 184 -121.45 45.06 33.68
CA LYS A 184 -122.15 44.59 32.48
C LYS A 184 -123.34 43.70 32.81
N LEU A 185 -123.28 42.90 33.88
CA LEU A 185 -124.43 42.12 34.34
C LEU A 185 -125.65 43.01 34.60
N PHE A 186 -125.46 44.08 35.37
CA PHE A 186 -126.52 45.00 35.75
C PHE A 186 -127.00 45.83 34.56
N GLU A 187 -126.09 46.28 33.69
CA GLU A 187 -126.47 46.97 32.45
C GLU A 187 -127.32 46.08 31.53
N THR A 188 -126.96 44.80 31.37
CA THR A 188 -127.71 43.86 30.50
C THR A 188 -129.09 43.52 31.07
N SER A 189 -129.26 43.60 32.40
CA SER A 189 -130.54 43.41 33.08
C SER A 189 -131.37 44.67 33.23
N HIS A 190 -130.97 45.81 32.62
CA HIS A 190 -131.62 47.12 32.79
C HIS A 190 -131.68 47.58 34.26
N HIS A 191 -130.66 47.22 35.03
CA HIS A 191 -130.47 47.61 36.43
C HIS A 191 -129.13 48.34 36.63
N GLY A 192 -128.64 49.06 35.61
CA GLY A 192 -127.42 49.85 35.70
C GLY A 192 -127.64 51.22 36.35
N LYS A 193 -126.58 52.02 36.47
CA LYS A 193 -126.63 53.38 37.04
C LYS A 193 -127.64 54.30 36.33
N LYS A 194 -127.71 54.21 35.00
CA LYS A 194 -128.64 55.00 34.18
C LYS A 194 -130.10 54.67 34.46
N ASP A 195 -130.38 53.38 34.68
CA ASP A 195 -131.71 52.89 35.00
C ASP A 195 -132.11 53.30 36.43
N TRP A 196 -131.16 53.22 37.38
CA TRP A 196 -131.35 53.73 38.75
C TRP A 196 -131.75 55.20 38.78
N ASN A 197 -131.04 56.05 38.03
CA ASN A 197 -131.33 57.48 37.97
C ASN A 197 -132.64 57.83 37.24
N SER A 198 -133.18 56.92 36.43
CA SER A 198 -134.40 57.15 35.61
C SER A 198 -135.69 56.65 36.26
N ARG A 199 -135.64 56.13 37.49
CA ARG A 199 -136.77 55.54 38.21
C ARG A 199 -137.88 56.55 38.51
N LYS A 200 -139.11 56.26 38.06
CA LYS A 200 -140.35 56.92 38.55
C LYS A 200 -140.79 56.26 39.87
N LEU A 201 -141.33 57.05 40.80
CA LEU A 201 -141.67 56.78 42.22
C LEU A 201 -142.58 55.56 42.58
N GLN A 202 -142.53 54.46 41.83
CA GLN A 202 -143.09 53.17 42.25
C GLN A 202 -141.99 52.28 42.87
N ALA A 203 -142.37 51.53 43.92
CA ALA A 203 -141.48 50.71 44.71
C ALA A 203 -141.17 49.38 43.99
N ASP A 204 -140.11 49.37 43.18
CA ASP A 204 -139.55 48.12 42.64
C ASP A 204 -138.48 47.56 43.59
N SER A 205 -138.45 46.23 43.75
CA SER A 205 -137.59 45.51 44.72
C SER A 205 -136.25 45.07 44.13
N ASN A 206 -135.94 45.46 42.89
CA ASN A 206 -134.73 45.06 42.18
C ASN A 206 -133.48 45.81 42.67
N ILE A 207 -132.34 45.12 42.74
CA ILE A 207 -131.03 45.71 43.04
C ILE A 207 -130.39 46.27 41.77
N TYR A 208 -129.62 47.35 41.92
CA TYR A 208 -128.92 48.02 40.83
C TYR A 208 -127.43 48.06 41.13
N GLY A 209 -126.58 48.02 40.10
CA GLY A 209 -125.14 48.05 40.32
C GLY A 209 -124.31 48.53 39.13
N TRP A 210 -123.13 49.08 39.43
CA TRP A 210 -122.18 49.63 38.45
C TRP A 210 -120.76 49.71 39.03
N VAL A 211 -119.74 50.00 38.22
CA VAL A 211 -118.38 50.26 38.73
C VAL A 211 -118.28 51.69 39.22
N ALA A 212 -117.65 51.92 40.37
CA ALA A 212 -117.44 53.24 40.95
C ALA A 212 -116.57 54.13 40.05
N ARG A 213 -117.13 55.28 39.67
CA ARG A 213 -116.46 56.29 38.83
C ARG A 213 -116.38 57.63 39.55
N LYS A 214 -115.80 58.63 38.87
CA LYS A 214 -115.65 60.00 39.37
C LYS A 214 -116.91 60.55 40.04
N GLU A 215 -118.06 60.40 39.40
CA GLU A 215 -119.33 60.91 39.92
C GLU A 215 -119.72 60.27 41.25
N ASP A 216 -119.44 58.98 41.43
CA ASP A 216 -119.73 58.25 42.67
C ASP A 216 -118.73 58.64 43.78
N TYR A 217 -117.47 58.83 43.40
CA TYR A 217 -116.41 59.31 44.28
C TYR A 217 -116.66 60.74 44.79
N GLU A 218 -117.26 61.59 43.96
CA GLU A 218 -117.57 63.00 44.27
C GLU A 218 -118.97 63.18 44.89
N CYS A 219 -119.79 62.14 44.95
CA CYS A 219 -121.12 62.21 45.53
C CYS A 219 -121.08 62.58 47.03
N GLU A 220 -122.05 63.38 47.47
CA GLU A 220 -122.29 63.66 48.89
C GLU A 220 -123.08 62.50 49.53
N GLY A 221 -122.71 62.14 50.76
CA GLY A 221 -123.29 61.01 51.50
C GLY A 221 -122.29 59.87 51.76
N PRO A 222 -122.74 58.80 52.46
CA PRO A 222 -121.87 57.76 53.00
C PRO A 222 -121.10 56.98 51.93
N MET A 223 -121.66 56.85 50.71
CA MET A 223 -120.99 56.17 49.59
C MET A 223 -119.77 56.93 49.08
N GLY A 224 -119.91 58.22 48.80
CA GLY A 224 -118.79 59.03 48.30
C GLY A 224 -117.70 59.20 49.36
N GLU A 225 -118.06 59.33 50.64
CA GLU A 225 -117.09 59.35 51.74
C GLU A 225 -116.28 58.05 51.83
N TYR A 226 -116.94 56.89 51.73
CA TYR A 226 -116.28 55.59 51.75
C TYR A 226 -115.33 55.41 50.54
N LEU A 227 -115.78 55.78 49.34
CA LEU A 227 -114.96 55.68 48.13
C LEU A 227 -113.73 56.60 48.20
N ARG A 228 -113.84 57.79 48.82
CA ARG A 228 -112.70 58.70 49.07
C ARG A 228 -111.73 58.18 50.12
N GLU A 229 -112.23 57.51 51.14
CA GLU A 229 -111.39 56.90 52.18
C GLU A 229 -110.58 55.71 51.64
N LYS A 230 -111.22 54.82 50.85
CA LYS A 230 -110.62 53.55 50.41
C LYS A 230 -109.99 53.59 49.02
N GLY A 231 -110.26 54.62 48.21
CA GLY A 231 -109.82 54.68 46.83
C GLY A 231 -109.30 56.04 46.38
N LYS A 232 -108.68 56.05 45.20
CA LYS A 232 -108.22 57.25 44.49
C LYS A 232 -108.70 57.20 43.05
N LEU A 233 -109.00 58.34 42.46
CA LEU A 233 -109.35 58.41 41.04
C LEU A 233 -108.10 58.15 40.18
N ARG A 234 -108.14 57.11 39.35
CA ARG A 234 -107.10 56.80 38.36
C ARG A 234 -107.74 56.43 37.02
N THR A 235 -107.04 56.73 35.95
CA THR A 235 -107.33 56.21 34.61
C THR A 235 -106.68 54.83 34.44
N VAL A 236 -107.32 53.93 33.71
CA VAL A 236 -106.81 52.60 33.38
C VAL A 236 -105.41 52.66 32.71
N THR A 237 -105.20 53.63 31.83
CA THR A 237 -103.93 53.87 31.11
C THR A 237 -102.76 54.16 32.05
N ALA A 238 -102.95 55.06 33.02
CA ALA A 238 -101.92 55.41 34.00
C ALA A 238 -101.47 54.21 34.86
N ILE A 239 -102.39 53.32 35.24
CA ILE A 239 -102.07 52.12 36.02
C ILE A 239 -101.25 51.12 35.19
N VAL A 240 -101.64 50.90 33.93
CA VAL A 240 -100.93 49.98 33.01
C VAL A 240 -99.54 50.52 32.64
N GLN A 241 -99.44 51.84 32.40
CA GLN A 241 -98.19 52.49 32.05
C GLN A 241 -97.15 52.37 33.17
N GLU A 242 -97.51 52.69 34.42
CA GLU A 242 -96.63 52.57 35.58
C GLU A 242 -96.09 51.13 35.77
N ALA A 243 -96.97 50.13 35.62
CA ALA A 243 -96.56 48.72 35.70
C ALA A 243 -95.64 48.29 34.54
N SER A 244 -95.84 48.86 33.34
CA SER A 244 -95.00 48.59 32.17
C SER A 244 -93.61 49.24 32.29
N GLU A 245 -93.53 50.47 32.82
CA GLU A 245 -92.29 51.21 33.01
C GLU A 245 -91.38 50.52 34.05
N SER A 246 -91.98 50.05 35.16
CA SER A 246 -91.26 49.26 36.18
C SER A 246 -90.67 47.96 35.61
N ARG A 247 -91.45 47.23 34.80
CA ARG A 247 -90.97 46.01 34.14
C ARG A 247 -89.86 46.29 33.13
N ASN A 248 -90.02 47.33 32.31
CA ASN A 248 -89.04 47.70 31.29
C ASN A 248 -87.70 48.11 31.90
N SER A 249 -87.72 48.80 33.05
CA SER A 249 -86.51 49.14 33.82
C SER A 249 -85.72 47.89 34.23
N VAL A 250 -86.40 46.87 34.77
CA VAL A 250 -85.75 45.61 35.17
C VAL A 250 -85.17 44.88 33.96
N VAL A 251 -85.91 44.81 32.86
CA VAL A 251 -85.45 44.19 31.61
C VAL A 251 -84.22 44.91 31.05
N ALA A 252 -84.21 46.25 31.07
CA ALA A 252 -83.07 47.04 30.61
C ALA A 252 -81.81 46.78 31.46
N ASN A 253 -81.95 46.74 32.79
CA ASN A 253 -80.82 46.43 33.68
C ASN A 253 -80.26 45.01 33.45
N LEU A 254 -81.14 44.03 33.24
CA LEU A 254 -80.71 42.66 32.93
C LEU A 254 -80.01 42.57 31.57
N ALA A 255 -80.48 43.31 30.56
CA ALA A 255 -79.82 43.37 29.26
C ALA A 255 -78.40 43.94 29.38
N ILE A 256 -78.21 45.03 30.14
CA ILE A 256 -76.88 45.60 30.41
C ILE A 256 -75.96 44.58 31.08
N GLN A 257 -76.44 43.84 32.08
CA GLN A 257 -75.64 42.80 32.74
C GLN A 257 -75.27 41.65 31.79
N ILE A 258 -76.17 41.26 30.89
CA ILE A 258 -75.89 40.25 29.86
C ILE A 258 -74.79 40.76 28.92
N ASP A 259 -74.86 42.02 28.49
CA ASP A 259 -73.86 42.61 27.61
C ASP A 259 -72.48 42.70 28.28
N GLU A 260 -72.41 43.15 29.54
CA GLU A 260 -71.17 43.20 30.33
C GLU A 260 -70.55 41.80 30.53
N THR A 261 -71.38 40.80 30.84
CA THR A 261 -70.90 39.42 31.01
C THR A 261 -70.43 38.81 29.70
N ASN A 262 -71.11 39.07 28.58
CA ASN A 262 -70.69 38.66 27.25
C ASN A 262 -69.36 39.32 26.85
N GLU A 263 -69.17 40.61 27.14
CA GLU A 263 -67.91 41.31 26.86
C GLU A 263 -66.75 40.71 27.67
N ASN A 264 -66.98 40.40 28.94
CA ASN A 264 -65.98 39.74 29.79
C ASN A 264 -65.65 38.33 29.31
N LEU A 265 -66.64 37.56 28.86
CA LEU A 265 -66.44 36.24 28.29
C LEU A 265 -65.58 36.31 27.02
N ASN A 266 -65.87 37.25 26.12
CA ASN A 266 -65.09 37.48 24.90
C ASN A 266 -63.64 37.85 25.22
N LYS A 267 -63.40 38.74 26.21
CA LYS A 267 -62.06 39.09 26.68
C LYS A 267 -61.30 37.88 27.21
N MET A 268 -61.96 37.00 27.96
CA MET A 268 -61.36 35.77 28.49
C MET A 268 -61.04 34.78 27.37
N GLN A 269 -61.93 34.62 26.39
CA GLN A 269 -61.70 33.76 25.24
C GLN A 269 -60.54 34.25 24.38
N TYR A 270 -60.43 35.56 24.14
CA TYR A 270 -59.29 36.16 23.44
C TYR A 270 -57.97 35.86 24.16
N LYS A 271 -57.91 36.10 25.48
CA LYS A 271 -56.71 35.81 26.29
C LYS A 271 -56.36 34.32 26.29
N TYR A 272 -57.36 33.45 26.39
CA TYR A 272 -57.15 32.00 26.31
C TYR A 272 -56.55 31.60 24.96
N ASN A 273 -57.13 32.08 23.86
CA ASN A 273 -56.63 31.79 22.52
C ASN A 273 -55.21 32.33 22.31
N GLU A 274 -54.92 33.55 22.76
CA GLU A 274 -53.58 34.14 22.69
C GLU A 274 -52.54 33.30 23.43
N LYS A 275 -52.86 32.86 24.66
CA LYS A 275 -51.98 32.00 25.46
C LYS A 275 -51.82 30.61 24.85
N ASN A 276 -52.89 30.04 24.31
CA ASN A 276 -52.85 28.75 23.64
C ASN A 276 -51.93 28.79 22.41
N MET A 277 -52.06 29.83 21.57
CA MET A 277 -51.17 30.02 20.42
C MET A 277 -49.71 30.24 20.82
N SER A 278 -49.46 31.00 21.88
CA SER A 278 -48.11 31.17 22.43
C SER A 278 -47.53 29.85 22.93
N LEU A 279 -48.34 29.01 23.58
CA LEU A 279 -47.90 27.71 24.08
C LEU A 279 -47.59 26.75 22.93
N SER A 280 -48.44 26.68 21.91
CA SER A 280 -48.20 25.86 20.71
C SER A 280 -46.87 26.22 20.04
N ARG A 281 -46.58 27.52 19.83
CA ARG A 281 -45.29 27.97 19.28
C ARG A 281 -44.10 27.54 20.14
N MET A 282 -44.20 27.68 21.47
CA MET A 282 -43.12 27.25 22.35
C MET A 282 -42.91 25.73 22.33
N LEU A 283 -43.97 24.94 22.19
CA LEU A 283 -43.87 23.49 22.06
C LEU A 283 -43.18 23.10 20.74
N GLU A 284 -43.56 23.74 19.63
CA GLU A 284 -42.91 23.57 18.33
C GLU A 284 -41.42 23.94 18.38
N ASP A 285 -41.07 25.08 19.00
CA ASP A 285 -39.68 25.49 19.17
C ASP A 285 -38.90 24.52 20.06
N LYS A 286 -39.51 24.02 21.14
CA LYS A 286 -38.91 23.01 22.02
C LYS A 286 -38.66 21.71 21.26
N ASP A 287 -39.60 21.23 20.45
CA ASP A 287 -39.45 20.01 19.67
C ASP A 287 -38.42 20.19 18.53
N ARG A 288 -38.38 21.38 17.91
CA ARG A 288 -37.36 21.74 16.90
C ARG A 288 -35.96 21.75 17.51
N LEU A 289 -35.78 22.41 18.66
CA LEU A 289 -34.50 22.47 19.36
C LEU A 289 -34.05 21.08 19.84
N HIS A 290 -34.98 20.27 20.37
CA HIS A 290 -34.67 18.91 20.77
C HIS A 290 -34.21 18.06 19.57
N SER A 291 -34.91 18.16 18.44
CA SER A 291 -34.54 17.45 17.21
C SER A 291 -33.16 17.89 16.68
N ALA A 292 -32.87 19.19 16.70
CA ALA A 292 -31.56 19.72 16.31
C ALA A 292 -30.45 19.21 17.24
N PHE A 293 -30.66 19.23 18.56
CA PHE A 293 -29.72 18.71 19.55
C PHE A 293 -29.43 17.21 19.36
N VAL A 294 -30.47 16.41 19.13
CA VAL A 294 -30.33 14.97 18.88
C VAL A 294 -29.53 14.72 17.60
N GLU A 295 -29.81 15.47 16.52
CA GLU A 295 -29.09 15.31 15.26
C GLU A 295 -27.62 15.77 15.37
N GLU A 296 -27.36 16.87 16.08
CA GLU A 296 -26.01 17.33 16.36
C GLU A 296 -25.24 16.32 17.23
N SER A 297 -25.87 15.74 18.25
CA SER A 297 -25.29 14.67 19.07
C SER A 297 -24.95 13.43 18.24
N ARG A 298 -25.82 13.03 17.31
CA ARG A 298 -25.56 11.93 16.37
C ARG A 298 -24.43 12.25 15.39
N ASN A 299 -24.35 13.49 14.90
CA ASN A 299 -23.27 13.96 14.05
C ASN A 299 -21.93 13.96 14.79
N MET A 300 -21.91 14.42 16.04
CA MET A 300 -20.72 14.38 16.89
C MET A 300 -20.24 12.95 17.13
N GLN A 301 -21.16 12.02 17.46
CA GLN A 301 -20.84 10.60 17.62
C GLN A 301 -20.32 9.97 16.32
N ARG A 302 -20.88 10.31 15.16
CA ARG A 302 -20.38 9.85 13.85
C ARG A 302 -18.96 10.33 13.61
N ARG A 303 -18.70 11.64 13.75
CA ARG A 303 -17.35 12.21 13.60
C ARG A 303 -16.34 11.58 14.55
N ALA A 304 -16.72 11.33 15.80
CA ALA A 304 -15.86 10.66 16.77
C ALA A 304 -15.55 9.21 16.36
N ARG A 305 -16.55 8.45 15.86
CA ARG A 305 -16.34 7.09 15.34
C ARG A 305 -15.46 7.08 14.10
N ASP A 306 -15.64 8.04 13.21
CA ASP A 306 -14.84 8.17 11.99
C ASP A 306 -13.39 8.56 12.29
N GLU A 307 -13.17 9.42 13.29
CA GLU A 307 -11.82 9.75 13.78
C GLU A 307 -11.13 8.51 14.37
N VAL A 308 -11.81 7.76 15.23
CA VAL A 308 -11.26 6.50 15.78
C VAL A 308 -10.94 5.51 14.68
N ARG A 309 -11.81 5.38 13.67
CA ARG A 309 -11.56 4.52 12.51
C ARG A 309 -10.31 4.95 11.74
N ARG A 310 -10.17 6.25 11.44
CA ARG A 310 -8.96 6.79 10.78
C ARG A 310 -7.69 6.47 11.56
N ILE A 311 -7.71 6.69 12.88
CA ILE A 311 -6.57 6.38 13.75
C ILE A 311 -6.22 4.89 13.66
N LEU A 312 -7.21 3.99 13.68
CA LEU A 312 -6.98 2.55 13.56
C LEU A 312 -6.40 2.16 12.19
N GLU A 313 -6.92 2.74 11.11
CA GLU A 313 -6.38 2.54 9.75
C GLU A 313 -4.94 3.04 9.64
N GLU A 314 -4.61 4.20 10.22
CA GLU A 314 -3.25 4.72 10.30
C GLU A 314 -2.34 3.80 11.13
N GLN A 315 -2.81 3.29 12.27
CA GLN A 315 -2.05 2.32 13.08
C GLN A 315 -1.77 1.03 12.33
N GLU A 316 -2.73 0.51 11.56
CA GLU A 316 -2.54 -0.69 10.73
C GLU A 316 -1.54 -0.46 9.59
N ASN A 317 -1.62 0.70 8.93
CA ASN A 317 -0.67 1.10 7.89
C ASN A 317 0.75 1.23 8.44
N LEU A 318 0.91 1.95 9.56
CA LEU A 318 2.21 2.09 10.23
C LEU A 318 2.77 0.75 10.70
N SER A 319 1.92 -0.13 11.23
CA SER A 319 2.32 -1.49 11.61
C SER A 319 2.82 -2.29 10.41
N SER A 320 2.12 -2.20 9.27
CA SER A 320 2.50 -2.86 8.02
C SER A 320 3.84 -2.34 7.48
N GLU A 321 4.05 -1.02 7.49
CA GLU A 321 5.33 -0.40 7.13
C GLU A 321 6.47 -0.86 8.04
N LEU A 322 6.21 -0.93 9.35
CA LEU A 322 7.20 -1.37 10.34
C LEU A 322 7.58 -2.84 10.13
N GLU A 323 6.61 -3.70 9.84
CA GLU A 323 6.84 -5.11 9.51
C GLU A 323 7.65 -5.26 8.20
N GLU A 324 7.39 -4.42 7.20
CA GLU A 324 8.19 -4.40 5.97
C GLU A 324 9.64 -3.96 6.25
N LYS A 325 9.85 -2.92 7.06
CA LYS A 325 11.18 -2.46 7.47
C LYS A 325 11.91 -3.53 8.28
N LYS A 326 11.21 -4.23 9.16
CA LYS A 326 11.74 -5.37 9.93
C LYS A 326 12.17 -6.51 9.01
N ARG A 327 11.35 -6.90 8.04
CA ARG A 327 11.71 -7.92 7.03
C ARG A 327 12.94 -7.52 6.21
N LYS A 328 13.06 -6.24 5.83
CA LYS A 328 14.25 -5.70 5.15
C LYS A 328 15.48 -5.81 6.04
N LEU A 329 15.38 -5.42 7.31
CA LEU A 329 16.47 -5.55 8.28
C LEU A 329 16.89 -7.01 8.48
N ASP A 330 15.94 -7.93 8.59
CA ASP A 330 16.19 -9.37 8.68
C ASP A 330 16.86 -9.93 7.43
N SER A 331 16.53 -9.40 6.25
CA SER A 331 17.22 -9.77 5.00
C SER A 331 18.65 -9.26 4.96
N TRP A 332 18.89 -8.01 5.38
CA TRP A 332 20.23 -7.43 5.47
C TRP A 332 21.09 -8.13 6.50
N SER A 333 20.53 -8.46 7.67
CA SER A 333 21.23 -9.24 8.70
C SER A 333 21.66 -10.61 8.17
N ARG A 334 20.78 -11.33 7.46
CA ARG A 334 21.12 -12.62 6.82
C ARG A 334 22.21 -12.47 5.77
N ASP A 335 22.15 -11.46 4.93
CA ASP A 335 23.17 -11.25 3.90
C ASP A 335 24.51 -10.79 4.48
N LEU A 336 24.50 -10.00 5.56
CA LEU A 336 25.70 -9.63 6.29
C LEU A 336 26.35 -10.85 6.94
N ASN A 337 25.56 -11.71 7.59
CA ASN A 337 26.05 -12.96 8.17
C ASN A 337 26.65 -13.90 7.09
N LYS A 338 26.04 -13.99 5.90
CA LYS A 338 26.64 -14.73 4.77
C LYS A 338 27.99 -14.15 4.35
N ARG A 339 28.10 -12.82 4.24
CA ARG A 339 29.36 -12.15 3.88
C ARG A 339 30.43 -12.34 4.95
N GLU A 340 30.05 -12.31 6.22
CA GLU A 340 30.94 -12.58 7.35
C GLU A 340 31.49 -14.01 7.27
N VAL A 341 30.63 -15.01 7.07
CA VAL A 341 31.05 -16.41 6.87
C VAL A 341 32.02 -16.57 5.69
N ILE A 342 31.74 -15.92 4.54
CA ILE A 342 32.64 -15.96 3.38
C ILE A 342 33.99 -15.32 3.72
N THR A 343 33.98 -14.17 4.38
CA THR A 343 35.19 -13.44 4.77
C THR A 343 36.04 -14.27 5.74
N ASP A 344 35.41 -14.94 6.70
CA ASP A 344 36.09 -15.83 7.65
C ASP A 344 36.67 -17.06 6.94
N GLN A 345 35.95 -17.64 5.98
CA GLN A 345 36.46 -18.75 5.16
C GLN A 345 37.67 -18.32 4.32
N GLU A 346 37.60 -17.14 3.67
CA GLU A 346 38.73 -16.59 2.91
C GLU A 346 39.93 -16.30 3.81
N ARG A 347 39.70 -15.74 4.99
CA ARG A 347 40.76 -15.51 5.98
C ARG A 347 41.41 -16.82 6.42
N GLN A 348 40.63 -17.86 6.72
CA GLN A 348 41.16 -19.19 7.06
C GLN A 348 41.99 -19.78 5.91
N LYS A 349 41.50 -19.67 4.67
CA LYS A 349 42.23 -20.15 3.49
C LYS A 349 43.55 -19.41 3.29
N LEU A 350 43.56 -18.09 3.46
CA LEU A 350 44.78 -17.27 3.39
C LEU A 350 45.77 -17.64 4.50
N GLU A 351 45.29 -17.92 5.71
CA GLU A 351 46.10 -18.37 6.84
C GLU A 351 46.72 -19.75 6.58
N GLU A 352 45.96 -20.69 6.02
CA GLU A 352 46.47 -22.00 5.61
C GLU A 352 47.50 -21.89 4.48
N ASP A 353 47.24 -21.05 3.48
CA ASP A 353 48.18 -20.82 2.37
C ASP A 353 49.47 -20.15 2.86
N ARG A 354 49.37 -19.24 3.85
CA ARG A 354 50.55 -18.67 4.52
C ARG A 354 51.36 -19.75 5.23
N LYS A 355 50.72 -20.59 6.05
CA LYS A 355 51.39 -21.71 6.73
C LYS A 355 52.08 -22.67 5.76
N LYS A 356 51.43 -22.99 4.63
CA LYS A 356 52.04 -23.82 3.57
C LYS A 356 53.26 -23.14 2.95
N LYS A 357 53.18 -21.83 2.69
CA LYS A 357 54.32 -21.06 2.17
C LYS A 357 55.48 -21.02 3.18
N ASP A 358 55.18 -20.82 4.46
CA ASP A 358 56.18 -20.81 5.53
C ASP A 358 56.89 -22.18 5.63
N LEU A 359 56.13 -23.28 5.67
CA LEU A 359 56.67 -24.64 5.64
C LEU A 359 57.52 -24.92 4.40
N ARG A 360 57.06 -24.48 3.22
CA ARG A 360 57.82 -24.61 1.97
C ARG A 360 59.12 -23.80 2.03
N ASN A 361 59.08 -22.61 2.60
CA ASN A 361 60.25 -21.75 2.75
C ASN A 361 61.27 -22.37 3.73
N GLU A 362 60.82 -22.89 4.87
CA GLU A 362 61.66 -23.64 5.81
C GLU A 362 62.30 -24.87 5.15
N SER A 363 61.51 -25.64 4.39
CA SER A 363 62.02 -26.79 3.63
C SER A 363 63.05 -26.38 2.58
N LEU A 364 62.83 -25.28 1.85
CA LEU A 364 63.80 -24.74 0.90
C LEU A 364 65.08 -24.26 1.58
N GLN A 365 64.98 -23.64 2.75
CA GLN A 365 66.15 -23.24 3.55
C GLN A 365 66.94 -24.45 4.03
N LEU A 366 66.25 -25.50 4.50
CA LEU A 366 66.87 -26.77 4.88
C LEU A 366 67.59 -27.42 3.68
N ALA A 367 66.92 -27.53 2.53
CA ALA A 367 67.52 -28.07 1.30
C ALA A 367 68.72 -27.24 0.84
N SER A 368 68.66 -25.91 0.89
CA SER A 368 69.79 -25.03 0.56
C SER A 368 70.97 -25.24 1.52
N LYS A 369 70.70 -25.43 2.82
CA LYS A 369 71.73 -25.74 3.81
C LYS A 369 72.36 -27.10 3.55
N GLU A 370 71.57 -28.11 3.21
CA GLU A 370 72.04 -29.45 2.88
C GLU A 370 72.86 -29.47 1.59
N GLN A 371 72.44 -28.72 0.57
CA GLN A 371 73.23 -28.51 -0.64
C GLN A 371 74.59 -27.88 -0.34
N LYS A 372 74.64 -26.84 0.50
CA LYS A 372 75.92 -26.24 0.92
C LYS A 372 76.83 -27.24 1.65
N ILE A 373 76.26 -28.09 2.51
CA ILE A 373 77.03 -29.15 3.19
C ILE A 373 77.54 -30.18 2.18
N ALA A 374 76.71 -30.59 1.22
CA ALA A 374 77.10 -31.50 0.17
C ALA A 374 78.22 -30.90 -0.70
N ASP A 375 78.09 -29.65 -1.12
CA ASP A 375 79.11 -28.93 -1.89
C ASP A 375 80.42 -28.83 -1.12
N GLU A 376 80.38 -28.55 0.18
CA GLU A 376 81.58 -28.52 1.05
C GLU A 376 82.23 -29.90 1.18
N ASN A 377 81.43 -30.96 1.29
CA ASN A 377 81.93 -32.34 1.32
C ASN A 377 82.54 -32.76 -0.03
N VAL A 378 81.93 -32.38 -1.15
CA VAL A 378 82.49 -32.58 -2.49
C VAL A 378 83.81 -31.84 -2.62
N LEU A 379 83.91 -30.60 -2.13
CA LEU A 379 85.15 -29.84 -2.14
C LEU A 379 86.26 -30.56 -1.35
N LYS A 380 85.95 -31.07 -0.15
CA LYS A 380 86.89 -31.87 0.66
C LYS A 380 87.32 -33.14 -0.07
N LEU A 381 86.41 -33.84 -0.74
CA LEU A 381 86.73 -35.01 -1.55
C LEU A 381 87.64 -34.65 -2.74
N VAL A 382 87.42 -33.52 -3.39
CA VAL A 382 88.27 -33.03 -4.48
C VAL A 382 89.66 -32.66 -3.97
N GLU A 383 89.76 -32.01 -2.81
CA GLU A 383 91.03 -31.70 -2.15
C GLU A 383 91.79 -32.97 -1.74
N GLU A 384 91.09 -33.98 -1.22
CA GLU A 384 91.64 -35.27 -0.88
C GLU A 384 92.16 -36.00 -2.14
N GLN A 385 91.35 -36.08 -3.20
CA GLN A 385 91.78 -36.64 -4.49
C GLN A 385 92.99 -35.90 -5.07
N LYS A 386 93.06 -34.58 -4.89
CA LYS A 386 94.22 -33.79 -5.32
C LYS A 386 95.46 -34.17 -4.50
N ARG A 387 95.34 -34.34 -3.18
CA ARG A 387 96.43 -34.79 -2.31
C ARG A 387 96.90 -36.19 -2.68
N GLU A 388 95.98 -37.14 -2.82
CA GLU A 388 96.28 -38.51 -3.25
C GLU A 388 96.99 -38.52 -4.61
N LYS A 389 96.55 -37.68 -5.55
CA LYS A 389 97.22 -37.52 -6.85
C LYS A 389 98.63 -36.94 -6.72
N GLU A 390 98.84 -35.95 -5.86
CA GLU A 390 100.17 -35.39 -5.59
C GLU A 390 101.10 -36.42 -4.92
N GLU A 391 100.60 -37.21 -3.97
CA GLU A 391 101.34 -38.30 -3.34
C GLU A 391 101.69 -39.41 -4.35
N ALA A 392 100.74 -39.79 -5.21
CA ALA A 392 100.99 -40.74 -6.29
C ALA A 392 102.06 -40.24 -7.26
N LEU A 393 102.01 -38.95 -7.66
CA LEU A 393 103.03 -38.33 -8.50
C LEU A 393 104.41 -38.33 -7.81
N GLN A 394 104.48 -38.01 -6.51
CA GLN A 394 105.74 -38.11 -5.75
C GLN A 394 106.29 -39.54 -5.71
N LYS A 395 105.41 -40.53 -5.56
CA LYS A 395 105.78 -41.95 -5.57
C LYS A 395 106.31 -42.40 -6.93
N ILE A 396 105.72 -41.93 -8.02
CA ILE A 396 106.21 -42.16 -9.39
C ILE A 396 107.64 -41.62 -9.54
N ILE A 397 107.88 -40.37 -9.13
CA ILE A 397 109.23 -39.77 -9.18
C ILE A 397 110.24 -40.57 -8.34
N GLN A 398 109.82 -41.10 -7.19
CA GLN A 398 110.68 -41.93 -6.36
C GLN A 398 111.00 -43.29 -7.02
N LEU A 399 110.01 -43.91 -7.65
CA LEU A 399 110.18 -45.16 -8.38
C LEU A 399 111.05 -44.98 -9.64
N GLU A 400 110.91 -43.86 -10.36
CA GLU A 400 111.79 -43.49 -11.47
C GLU A 400 113.26 -43.40 -11.01
N LYS A 401 113.53 -42.76 -9.87
CA LYS A 401 114.88 -42.73 -9.29
C LYS A 401 115.42 -44.12 -8.89
N GLN A 402 114.55 -44.98 -8.37
CA GLN A 402 114.92 -46.37 -8.06
C GLN A 402 115.20 -47.18 -9.32
N LEU A 403 114.46 -46.94 -10.39
CA LEU A 403 114.68 -47.56 -11.70
C LEU A 403 116.02 -47.12 -12.29
N ASP A 404 116.33 -45.83 -12.26
CA ASP A 404 117.63 -45.30 -12.69
C ASP A 404 118.79 -45.91 -11.89
N ALA A 405 118.61 -46.08 -10.57
CA ALA A 405 119.59 -46.73 -9.71
C ALA A 405 119.77 -48.24 -10.04
N LYS A 406 118.68 -48.95 -10.38
CA LYS A 406 118.73 -50.34 -10.87
C LYS A 406 119.56 -50.42 -12.15
N GLN A 407 119.25 -49.58 -13.14
CA GLN A 407 119.98 -49.55 -14.41
C GLN A 407 121.47 -49.27 -14.20
N LYS A 408 121.82 -48.39 -13.24
CA LYS A 408 123.22 -48.15 -12.87
C LYS A 408 123.90 -49.38 -12.26
N LEU A 409 123.24 -50.08 -11.34
CA LEU A 409 123.76 -51.31 -10.74
C LEU A 409 123.96 -52.41 -11.78
N GLU A 410 123.03 -52.55 -12.74
CA GLU A 410 123.18 -53.49 -13.86
C GLU A 410 124.42 -53.19 -14.70
N MET A 411 124.68 -51.91 -15.02
CA MET A 411 125.90 -51.50 -15.73
C MET A 411 127.17 -51.81 -14.92
N GLU A 412 127.18 -51.55 -13.61
CA GLU A 412 128.33 -51.84 -12.75
C GLU A 412 128.61 -53.34 -12.61
N ILE A 413 127.56 -54.18 -12.54
CA ILE A 413 127.68 -55.64 -12.56
C ILE A 413 128.31 -56.11 -13.87
N GLU A 414 127.87 -55.57 -15.01
CA GLU A 414 128.41 -55.97 -16.31
C GLU A 414 129.86 -55.48 -16.52
N GLU A 415 130.20 -54.30 -15.99
CA GLU A 415 131.58 -53.81 -15.96
C GLU A 415 132.49 -54.72 -15.11
N LEU A 416 132.02 -55.12 -13.91
CA LEU A 416 132.75 -56.03 -13.02
C LEU A 416 132.92 -57.43 -13.64
N LYS A 417 131.87 -57.97 -14.29
CA LYS A 417 131.98 -59.21 -15.07
C LYS A 417 133.01 -59.08 -16.20
N GLY A 418 132.97 -57.98 -16.94
CA GLY A 418 133.94 -57.70 -18.01
C GLY A 418 135.38 -57.64 -17.48
N LYS A 419 135.62 -56.94 -16.37
CA LYS A 419 136.94 -56.88 -15.70
C LYS A 419 137.40 -58.26 -15.21
N LEU A 420 136.52 -59.05 -14.62
CA LEU A 420 136.80 -60.44 -14.20
C LEU A 420 137.14 -61.33 -15.41
N GLN A 421 136.41 -61.21 -16.52
CA GLN A 421 136.66 -61.95 -17.77
C GLN A 421 138.05 -61.63 -18.35
N VAL A 422 138.45 -60.35 -18.31
CA VAL A 422 139.76 -59.88 -18.76
C VAL A 422 140.88 -60.37 -17.84
N MET A 423 140.72 -60.27 -16.52
CA MET A 423 141.72 -60.78 -15.57
C MET A 423 141.93 -62.29 -15.67
N LYS A 424 140.88 -63.06 -16.00
CA LYS A 424 140.98 -64.51 -16.22
C LYS A 424 141.85 -64.90 -17.42
N HIS A 425 142.10 -63.98 -18.36
CA HIS A 425 142.92 -64.22 -19.55
C HIS A 425 144.36 -63.67 -19.44
N LEU A 426 144.71 -62.95 -18.38
CA LEU A 426 145.97 -62.19 -18.26
C LEU A 426 146.90 -62.67 -17.13
N GLY A 427 146.55 -63.73 -16.38
CA GLY A 427 147.35 -64.20 -15.24
C GLY A 427 147.89 -65.62 -15.43
N ASP A 428 149.22 -65.76 -15.41
CA ASP A 428 149.90 -67.03 -15.14
C ASP A 428 149.53 -67.53 -13.73
N GLU A 429 149.38 -68.84 -13.57
CA GLU A 429 148.75 -69.50 -12.41
C GLU A 429 149.45 -69.27 -11.04
N ASP A 430 150.58 -68.55 -10.99
CA ASP A 430 151.44 -68.44 -9.81
C ASP A 430 151.44 -67.05 -9.09
N ASP A 431 150.62 -66.07 -9.51
CA ASP A 431 150.59 -64.75 -8.83
C ASP A 431 149.46 -64.62 -7.79
N ALA A 432 149.82 -64.83 -6.52
CA ALA A 432 148.91 -64.78 -5.37
C ALA A 432 148.22 -63.42 -5.16
N ALA A 433 148.84 -62.31 -5.62
CA ALA A 433 148.23 -60.98 -5.52
C ALA A 433 147.04 -60.83 -6.48
N VAL A 434 147.12 -61.43 -7.67
CA VAL A 434 146.04 -61.44 -8.67
C VAL A 434 144.87 -62.30 -8.19
N GLN A 435 145.13 -63.44 -7.58
CA GLN A 435 144.09 -64.33 -7.03
C GLN A 435 143.29 -63.70 -5.88
N ASN A 436 143.96 -63.00 -4.95
CA ASN A 436 143.25 -62.28 -3.88
C ASN A 436 142.37 -61.16 -4.44
N LYS A 437 142.84 -60.42 -5.44
CA LYS A 437 142.07 -59.34 -6.09
C LYS A 437 140.91 -59.88 -6.93
N MET A 438 141.11 -61.04 -7.56
CA MET A 438 140.06 -61.76 -8.28
C MET A 438 138.97 -62.25 -7.32
N LYS A 439 139.35 -62.76 -6.15
CA LYS A 439 138.39 -63.18 -5.12
C LYS A 439 137.61 -62.00 -4.55
N GLU A 440 138.27 -60.89 -4.23
CA GLU A 440 137.63 -59.67 -3.73
C GLU A 440 136.62 -59.08 -4.73
N MET A 441 136.98 -59.00 -6.02
CA MET A 441 136.03 -58.58 -7.07
C MET A 441 134.89 -59.59 -7.29
N ASN A 442 135.14 -60.88 -7.08
CA ASN A 442 134.11 -61.90 -7.21
C ASN A 442 133.11 -61.86 -6.04
N ASP A 443 133.59 -61.56 -4.83
CA ASP A 443 132.74 -61.33 -3.65
C ASP A 443 131.91 -60.03 -3.82
N GLU A 444 132.50 -58.95 -4.34
CA GLU A 444 131.77 -57.70 -4.67
C GLU A 444 130.72 -57.92 -5.78
N LEU A 445 131.05 -58.72 -6.79
CA LEU A 445 130.11 -59.10 -7.84
C LEU A 445 128.92 -59.88 -7.27
N LEU A 446 129.18 -60.83 -6.36
CA LEU A 446 128.16 -61.65 -5.71
C LEU A 446 127.20 -60.78 -4.88
N GLU A 447 127.74 -59.86 -4.09
CA GLU A 447 126.93 -58.92 -3.29
C GLU A 447 126.05 -58.03 -4.18
N LYS A 448 126.57 -57.52 -5.30
CA LYS A 448 125.77 -56.72 -6.25
C LYS A 448 124.72 -57.55 -7.00
N GLN A 449 125.01 -58.83 -7.31
CA GLN A 449 124.04 -59.74 -7.92
C GLN A 449 122.88 -60.07 -6.97
N GLU A 450 123.16 -60.37 -5.69
CA GLU A 450 122.12 -60.60 -4.69
C GLU A 450 121.23 -59.36 -4.48
N ASN A 451 121.83 -58.16 -4.50
CA ASN A 451 121.07 -56.91 -4.44
C ASN A 451 120.18 -56.68 -5.67
N LEU A 452 120.62 -57.06 -6.87
CA LEU A 452 119.80 -56.98 -8.09
C LEU A 452 118.63 -57.97 -8.03
N GLU A 453 118.87 -59.21 -7.62
CA GLU A 453 117.83 -60.24 -7.47
C GLU A 453 116.75 -59.82 -6.46
N SER A 454 117.15 -59.19 -5.35
CA SER A 454 116.22 -58.63 -4.37
C SER A 454 115.33 -57.53 -4.98
N MET A 455 115.90 -56.64 -5.79
CA MET A 455 115.11 -55.61 -6.50
C MET A 455 114.17 -56.20 -7.57
N GLU A 456 114.58 -57.24 -8.29
CA GLU A 456 113.72 -57.92 -9.27
C GLU A 456 112.55 -58.65 -8.62
N HIS A 457 112.77 -59.24 -7.44
CA HIS A 457 111.70 -59.86 -6.66
C HIS A 457 110.62 -58.84 -6.25
N ILE A 458 111.04 -57.65 -5.82
CA ILE A 458 110.12 -56.55 -5.49
C ILE A 458 109.34 -56.08 -6.73
N ASN A 459 110.00 -55.96 -7.88
CA ASN A 459 109.35 -55.53 -9.12
C ASN A 459 108.28 -56.55 -9.60
N ASN A 460 108.59 -57.85 -9.56
CA ASN A 460 107.62 -58.91 -9.87
C ASN A 460 106.41 -58.88 -8.92
N THR A 461 106.65 -58.56 -7.64
CA THR A 461 105.57 -58.41 -6.65
C THR A 461 104.66 -57.22 -6.98
N LEU A 462 105.23 -56.09 -7.42
CA LEU A 462 104.46 -54.91 -7.83
C LEU A 462 103.59 -55.16 -9.07
N ILE A 463 104.14 -55.80 -10.10
CA ILE A 463 103.39 -56.18 -11.32
C ILE A 463 102.20 -57.08 -10.97
N THR A 464 102.38 -58.00 -10.02
CA THR A 464 101.31 -58.90 -9.58
C THR A 464 100.18 -58.13 -8.88
N LYS A 465 100.52 -57.15 -8.04
CA LYS A 465 99.52 -56.29 -7.37
C LYS A 465 98.80 -55.34 -8.32
N GLU A 466 99.47 -54.79 -9.32
CA GLU A 466 98.85 -53.91 -10.32
C GLU A 466 97.76 -54.65 -11.11
N ARG A 467 98.05 -55.89 -11.56
CA ARG A 467 97.07 -56.73 -12.26
C ARG A 467 95.85 -57.03 -11.40
N GLN A 468 96.06 -57.36 -10.12
CA GLN A 468 94.97 -57.61 -9.17
C GLN A 468 94.06 -56.37 -9.00
N SER A 469 94.66 -55.18 -8.84
CA SER A 469 93.88 -53.94 -8.72
C SER A 469 93.09 -53.59 -9.98
N ASN A 470 93.66 -53.83 -11.16
CA ASN A 470 92.97 -53.58 -12.43
C ASN A 470 91.79 -54.55 -12.64
N ASP A 471 91.94 -55.82 -12.26
CA ASP A 471 90.86 -56.80 -12.31
C ASP A 471 89.68 -56.41 -11.40
N GLU A 472 89.97 -55.89 -10.21
CA GLU A 472 88.96 -55.35 -9.28
C GLU A 472 88.20 -54.18 -9.89
N LEU A 473 88.91 -53.26 -10.55
CA LEU A 473 88.31 -52.07 -11.18
C LEU A 473 87.41 -52.44 -12.37
N GLN A 474 87.81 -53.41 -13.19
CA GLN A 474 86.96 -53.94 -14.26
C GLN A 474 85.70 -54.62 -13.72
N LYS A 475 85.82 -55.36 -12.61
CA LYS A 475 84.68 -56.00 -11.96
C LYS A 475 83.68 -54.97 -11.42
N ALA A 476 84.16 -53.91 -10.76
CA ALA A 476 83.32 -52.82 -10.28
C ALA A 476 82.58 -52.10 -11.41
N ARG A 477 83.26 -51.84 -12.54
CA ARG A 477 82.63 -51.23 -13.73
C ARG A 477 81.52 -52.11 -14.30
N LYS A 478 81.71 -53.43 -14.31
CA LYS A 478 80.71 -54.39 -14.80
C LYS A 478 79.47 -54.42 -13.90
N GLU A 479 79.66 -54.46 -12.58
CA GLU A 479 78.56 -54.40 -11.61
C GLU A 479 77.77 -53.08 -11.70
N LEU A 480 78.44 -51.95 -11.93
CA LEU A 480 77.77 -50.66 -12.12
C LEU A 480 76.82 -50.66 -13.33
N ILE A 481 77.27 -51.21 -14.47
CA ILE A 481 76.46 -51.29 -15.70
C ILE A 481 75.25 -52.19 -15.47
N GLU A 482 75.43 -53.31 -14.78
CA GLU A 482 74.37 -54.26 -14.49
C GLU A 482 73.34 -53.67 -13.52
N GLY A 483 73.80 -53.02 -12.44
CA GLY A 483 72.92 -52.35 -11.47
C GLY A 483 72.10 -51.20 -12.04
N LEU A 484 72.67 -50.40 -12.95
CA LEU A 484 71.93 -49.33 -13.66
C LEU A 484 70.84 -49.92 -14.57
N ASN A 485 71.10 -51.07 -15.18
CA ASN A 485 70.15 -51.74 -16.06
C ASN A 485 68.97 -52.35 -15.27
N GLU A 486 69.20 -52.85 -14.06
CA GLU A 486 68.14 -53.33 -13.16
C GLU A 486 67.26 -52.20 -12.62
N LEU A 487 67.85 -51.03 -12.33
CA LEU A 487 67.15 -49.90 -11.73
C LEU A 487 66.19 -49.20 -12.72
N LEU A 488 66.52 -49.22 -14.01
CA LEU A 488 65.84 -48.44 -15.06
C LEU A 488 64.84 -49.28 -15.89
N ASN A 489 64.96 -50.61 -15.91
CA ASN A 489 64.06 -51.51 -16.66
C ASN A 489 62.88 -52.07 -15.82
N GLY A 490 62.52 -51.41 -14.72
CA GLY A 490 61.35 -51.78 -13.92
C GLY A 490 60.02 -51.48 -14.65
N PRO A 491 58.93 -52.24 -14.40
CA PRO A 491 57.63 -52.02 -15.02
C PRO A 491 56.92 -50.71 -14.61
N ARG A 492 57.56 -49.84 -13.81
CA ARG A 492 56.97 -48.60 -13.26
C ARG A 492 57.78 -47.32 -13.56
N THR A 493 58.88 -47.40 -14.31
CA THR A 493 59.72 -46.23 -14.62
C THR A 493 59.44 -45.68 -16.02
N ASN A 494 59.06 -44.40 -16.11
CA ASN A 494 58.80 -43.69 -17.37
C ASN A 494 60.09 -43.25 -18.12
N ILE A 495 61.26 -43.67 -17.64
CA ILE A 495 62.57 -43.33 -18.20
C ILE A 495 63.19 -44.64 -18.71
N GLY A 496 63.42 -44.72 -20.03
CA GLY A 496 64.02 -45.89 -20.67
C GLY A 496 65.44 -45.59 -21.18
N LEU A 497 66.28 -46.63 -21.23
CA LEU A 497 67.61 -46.59 -21.83
C LEU A 497 67.51 -46.90 -23.34
N LYS A 498 67.80 -45.92 -24.20
CA LYS A 498 67.91 -46.11 -25.67
C LYS A 498 69.38 -46.33 -26.03
N ARG A 499 69.70 -47.38 -26.82
CA ARG A 499 71.06 -47.55 -27.37
C ARG A 499 71.24 -46.64 -28.59
N MET A 500 72.44 -46.06 -28.75
CA MET A 500 72.74 -45.17 -29.89
C MET A 500 72.56 -45.93 -31.22
N GLY A 501 71.76 -45.36 -32.13
CA GLY A 501 71.43 -46.01 -33.42
C GLY A 501 70.31 -47.04 -33.38
N GLU A 502 69.61 -47.19 -32.25
CA GLU A 502 68.45 -48.06 -32.10
C GLU A 502 67.16 -47.38 -32.59
N LEU A 503 66.40 -48.06 -33.45
CA LEU A 503 65.14 -47.59 -34.02
C LEU A 503 63.97 -47.81 -33.05
N ASP A 504 63.07 -46.82 -32.95
CA ASP A 504 61.87 -46.94 -32.13
C ASP A 504 60.81 -47.81 -32.82
N ASN A 505 60.65 -49.04 -32.31
CA ASN A 505 59.71 -50.03 -32.82
C ASN A 505 58.25 -49.52 -32.83
N LYS A 506 57.88 -48.60 -31.94
CA LYS A 506 56.51 -48.07 -31.87
C LYS A 506 56.14 -47.27 -33.12
N VAL A 507 57.10 -46.53 -33.71
CA VAL A 507 56.89 -45.75 -34.94
C VAL A 507 56.52 -46.67 -36.10
N PHE A 508 57.22 -47.79 -36.24
CA PHE A 508 56.95 -48.78 -37.29
C PHE A 508 55.63 -49.52 -37.06
N LEU A 509 55.30 -49.85 -35.81
CA LEU A 509 54.02 -50.46 -35.44
C LEU A 509 52.84 -49.54 -35.76
N ASP A 510 52.92 -48.26 -35.41
CA ASP A 510 51.83 -47.30 -35.62
C ASP A 510 51.63 -46.97 -37.11
N ALA A 511 52.70 -46.91 -37.91
CA ALA A 511 52.60 -46.83 -39.36
C ALA A 511 51.96 -48.09 -39.98
N CYS A 512 52.33 -49.29 -39.50
CA CYS A 512 51.74 -50.55 -39.98
C CYS A 512 50.26 -50.71 -39.61
N LYS A 513 49.83 -50.26 -38.42
CA LYS A 513 48.40 -50.28 -38.03
C LYS A 513 47.51 -49.45 -38.94
N ARG A 514 48.05 -48.39 -39.57
CA ARG A 514 47.30 -47.55 -40.52
C ARG A 514 47.13 -48.22 -41.88
N LYS A 515 47.98 -49.20 -42.23
CA LYS A 515 47.99 -49.86 -43.55
C LYS A 515 47.49 -51.29 -43.56
N PHE A 516 47.61 -52.02 -42.45
CA PHE A 516 47.23 -53.43 -42.36
C PHE A 516 46.17 -53.68 -41.28
N PRO A 517 45.39 -54.77 -41.40
CA PRO A 517 44.52 -55.22 -40.32
C PRO A 517 45.28 -55.38 -39.00
N LEU A 518 44.61 -55.10 -37.88
CA LEU A 518 45.20 -55.07 -36.54
C LEU A 518 45.91 -56.38 -36.14
N GLU A 519 45.44 -57.53 -36.64
CA GLU A 519 46.03 -58.85 -36.39
C GLU A 519 47.43 -59.01 -37.02
N ASP A 520 47.64 -58.40 -38.18
CA ASP A 520 48.89 -58.49 -38.97
C ASP A 520 49.83 -57.29 -38.73
N ALA A 521 49.29 -56.17 -38.26
CA ALA A 521 50.04 -54.93 -38.12
C ALA A 521 51.21 -55.06 -37.13
N GLY A 522 51.03 -55.86 -36.07
CA GLY A 522 52.06 -56.10 -35.06
C GLY A 522 53.29 -56.80 -35.61
N THR A 523 53.08 -57.92 -36.32
CA THR A 523 54.17 -58.72 -36.90
C THR A 523 54.83 -57.99 -38.08
N LYS A 524 54.05 -57.34 -38.95
CA LYS A 524 54.58 -56.56 -40.07
C LYS A 524 55.37 -55.33 -39.63
N GLY A 525 54.94 -54.64 -38.56
CA GLY A 525 55.69 -53.53 -37.97
C GLY A 525 57.05 -53.94 -37.39
N ALA A 526 57.09 -55.05 -36.63
CA ALA A 526 58.33 -55.55 -36.06
C ALA A 526 59.33 -56.06 -37.12
N VAL A 527 58.83 -56.70 -38.18
CA VAL A 527 59.65 -57.14 -39.32
C VAL A 527 60.23 -55.93 -40.06
N LEU A 528 59.41 -54.90 -40.31
CA LEU A 528 59.86 -53.68 -40.97
C LEU A 528 60.89 -52.91 -40.14
N CYS A 529 60.68 -52.77 -38.83
CA CYS A 529 61.64 -52.15 -37.92
C CYS A 529 62.97 -52.90 -37.90
N SER A 530 62.94 -54.24 -37.86
CA SER A 530 64.16 -55.06 -37.87
C SER A 530 64.93 -54.94 -39.19
N LEU A 531 64.22 -54.98 -40.33
CA LEU A 531 64.81 -54.81 -41.66
C LEU A 531 65.54 -53.46 -41.77
N TRP A 532 64.91 -52.39 -41.32
CA TRP A 532 65.53 -51.06 -41.32
C TRP A 532 66.64 -50.93 -40.27
N GLN A 533 66.56 -51.61 -39.14
CA GLN A 533 67.63 -51.65 -38.15
C GLN A 533 68.89 -52.33 -38.70
N GLU A 534 68.73 -53.38 -39.51
CA GLU A 534 69.85 -54.02 -40.22
C GLU A 534 70.42 -53.11 -41.30
N ASN A 535 69.58 -52.41 -42.07
CA ASN A 535 70.05 -51.42 -43.03
C ASN A 535 70.86 -50.31 -42.34
N VAL A 536 70.39 -49.76 -41.21
CA VAL A 536 71.11 -48.73 -40.43
C VAL A 536 72.45 -49.24 -39.88
N LYS A 537 72.54 -50.53 -39.52
CA LYS A 537 73.79 -51.16 -39.08
C LYS A 537 74.74 -51.52 -40.22
N ASN A 538 74.27 -51.50 -41.47
CA ASN A 538 75.06 -51.88 -42.62
C ASN A 538 76.08 -50.79 -42.97
N SER A 539 77.34 -51.03 -42.66
CA SER A 539 78.45 -50.09 -42.92
C SER A 539 78.66 -49.77 -44.40
N ALA A 540 78.13 -50.57 -45.33
CA ALA A 540 78.22 -50.33 -46.77
C ALA A 540 77.16 -49.36 -47.31
N TRP A 541 76.13 -49.02 -46.53
CA TRP A 541 75.10 -48.06 -46.93
C TRP A 541 75.32 -46.72 -46.22
N HIS A 542 75.67 -45.68 -46.99
CA HIS A 542 76.03 -44.37 -46.46
C HIS A 542 75.28 -43.24 -47.20
N PRO A 543 74.02 -42.95 -46.83
CA PRO A 543 73.16 -42.01 -47.55
C PRO A 543 73.43 -40.54 -47.16
N PHE A 544 74.69 -40.10 -47.22
CA PHE A 544 75.10 -38.72 -46.93
C PHE A 544 75.78 -38.08 -48.15
N LYS A 545 75.49 -36.80 -48.42
CA LYS A 545 76.14 -35.95 -49.42
C LYS A 545 76.90 -34.81 -48.74
N VAL A 546 78.11 -34.51 -49.21
CA VAL A 546 78.92 -33.40 -48.67
C VAL A 546 78.51 -32.09 -49.34
N VAL A 547 78.10 -31.10 -48.56
CA VAL A 547 77.74 -29.74 -49.03
C VAL A 547 78.60 -28.71 -48.30
N LYS A 548 79.10 -27.71 -49.02
CA LYS A 548 79.90 -26.62 -48.42
C LYS A 548 78.97 -25.51 -47.94
N VAL A 549 78.88 -25.31 -46.62
CA VAL A 549 78.09 -24.25 -45.99
C VAL A 549 79.02 -23.47 -45.06
N ASP A 550 79.15 -22.16 -45.29
CA ASP A 550 80.02 -21.25 -44.52
C ASP A 550 81.50 -21.69 -44.44
N ASP A 551 82.08 -22.05 -45.59
CA ASP A 551 83.47 -22.51 -45.75
C ASP A 551 83.90 -23.79 -45.00
N LYS A 552 82.99 -24.44 -44.25
CA LYS A 552 83.16 -25.80 -43.71
C LYS A 552 82.37 -26.84 -44.54
N LEU A 553 82.99 -27.99 -44.79
CA LEU A 553 82.33 -29.13 -45.45
C LEU A 553 81.41 -29.82 -44.43
N LYS A 554 80.10 -29.84 -44.68
CA LYS A 554 79.11 -30.55 -43.85
C LYS A 554 78.45 -31.64 -44.66
N GLU A 555 78.43 -32.86 -44.12
CA GLU A 555 77.71 -33.97 -44.74
C GLU A 555 76.25 -33.96 -44.28
N ILE A 556 75.35 -33.75 -45.22
CA ILE A 556 73.90 -33.72 -45.02
C ILE A 556 73.33 -35.00 -45.64
N ILE A 557 72.18 -35.46 -45.18
CA ILE A 557 71.53 -36.64 -45.75
C ILE A 557 71.22 -36.40 -47.24
N ASN A 558 71.51 -37.40 -48.07
CA ASN A 558 71.18 -37.34 -49.48
C ASN A 558 69.70 -37.65 -49.67
N GLU A 559 68.89 -36.61 -49.92
CA GLU A 559 67.45 -36.75 -50.16
C GLU A 559 67.11 -37.49 -51.47
N GLU A 560 68.09 -37.68 -52.36
CA GLU A 560 67.98 -38.47 -53.59
C GLU A 560 68.46 -39.92 -53.42
N ASP A 561 68.83 -40.35 -52.20
CA ASP A 561 69.17 -41.76 -51.94
C ASP A 561 67.96 -42.66 -52.21
N GLU A 562 68.12 -43.60 -53.13
CA GLU A 562 67.04 -44.46 -53.65
C GLU A 562 66.29 -45.18 -52.51
N LYS A 563 67.02 -45.72 -51.52
CA LYS A 563 66.41 -46.42 -50.38
C LYS A 563 65.66 -45.49 -49.43
N LEU A 564 66.21 -44.33 -49.12
CA LEU A 564 65.53 -43.34 -48.28
C LEU A 564 64.32 -42.71 -48.99
N HIS A 565 64.43 -42.48 -50.29
CA HIS A 565 63.34 -41.96 -51.13
C HIS A 565 62.19 -42.97 -51.21
N ASP A 566 62.49 -44.24 -51.49
CA ASP A 566 61.51 -45.32 -51.52
C ASP A 566 60.86 -45.51 -50.15
N LEU A 567 61.64 -45.46 -49.06
CA LEU A 567 61.11 -45.52 -47.69
C LEU A 567 60.10 -44.41 -47.41
N LYS A 568 60.42 -43.17 -47.82
CA LYS A 568 59.56 -42.01 -47.62
C LYS A 568 58.29 -42.10 -48.47
N GLN A 569 58.42 -42.53 -49.73
CA GLN A 569 57.29 -42.69 -50.64
C GLN A 569 56.35 -43.82 -50.20
N GLU A 570 56.91 -44.95 -49.77
CA GLU A 570 56.11 -46.09 -49.33
C GLU A 570 55.52 -45.86 -47.94
N TRP A 571 56.29 -45.41 -46.94
CA TRP A 571 55.88 -45.47 -45.54
C TRP A 571 55.67 -44.11 -44.86
N GLY A 572 55.97 -43.01 -45.56
CA GLY A 572 55.74 -41.65 -45.10
C GLY A 572 56.85 -41.09 -44.21
N ASP A 573 56.67 -39.83 -43.80
CA ASP A 573 57.70 -39.04 -43.11
C ASP A 573 58.06 -39.55 -41.71
N GLU A 574 57.13 -40.22 -41.02
CA GLU A 574 57.34 -40.72 -39.65
C GLU A 574 58.46 -41.77 -39.58
N ILE A 575 58.40 -42.79 -40.45
CA ILE A 575 59.41 -43.85 -40.51
C ILE A 575 60.72 -43.30 -41.11
N TYR A 576 60.63 -42.48 -42.16
CA TYR A 576 61.80 -41.82 -42.75
C TYR A 576 62.60 -41.03 -41.69
N SER A 577 61.91 -40.21 -40.89
CA SER A 577 62.52 -39.42 -39.82
C SER A 577 63.19 -40.30 -38.75
N ALA A 578 62.57 -41.41 -38.37
CA ALA A 578 63.14 -42.33 -37.38
C ALA A 578 64.45 -42.95 -37.87
N VAL A 579 64.51 -43.40 -39.12
CA VAL A 579 65.72 -43.98 -39.74
C VAL A 579 66.82 -42.93 -39.91
N VAL A 580 66.46 -41.74 -40.39
CA VAL A 580 67.37 -40.59 -40.54
C VAL A 580 68.00 -40.19 -39.20
N THR A 581 67.20 -40.19 -38.12
CA THR A 581 67.69 -39.81 -36.79
C THR A 581 68.68 -40.84 -36.25
N ALA A 582 68.39 -42.14 -36.38
CA ALA A 582 69.31 -43.19 -35.96
C ALA A 582 70.64 -43.17 -36.74
N LEU A 583 70.62 -42.85 -38.04
CA LEU A 583 71.83 -42.68 -38.85
C LEU A 583 72.67 -41.48 -38.42
N LYS A 584 72.03 -40.36 -38.02
CA LYS A 584 72.72 -39.20 -37.46
C LYS A 584 73.33 -39.52 -36.09
N GLU A 585 72.59 -40.17 -35.20
CA GLU A 585 73.05 -40.58 -33.86
C GLU A 585 74.30 -41.47 -33.92
N LEU A 586 74.30 -42.48 -34.81
CA LEU A 586 75.46 -43.37 -35.00
C LEU A 586 76.71 -42.62 -35.47
N LYS A 587 76.54 -41.59 -36.30
CA LYS A 587 77.65 -40.81 -36.82
C LYS A 587 78.18 -39.81 -35.79
N GLU A 588 77.29 -39.10 -35.12
CA GLU A 588 77.62 -38.08 -34.11
C GLU A 588 78.35 -38.70 -32.91
N TYR A 589 78.00 -39.94 -32.55
CA TYR A 589 78.58 -40.66 -31.43
C TYR A 589 79.34 -41.93 -31.86
N ASN A 590 80.08 -41.85 -32.96
CA ASN A 590 81.03 -42.91 -33.33
C ASN A 590 82.20 -42.95 -32.33
N ALA A 591 82.46 -44.12 -31.75
CA ALA A 591 83.53 -44.34 -30.77
C ALA A 591 84.97 -44.24 -31.36
N SER A 592 85.10 -43.96 -32.67
CA SER A 592 86.34 -43.54 -33.31
C SER A 592 86.30 -42.02 -33.51
N GLY A 593 86.84 -41.28 -32.55
CA GLY A 593 86.64 -39.83 -32.38
C GLY A 593 86.82 -38.94 -33.61
N GLY A 594 85.99 -37.91 -33.68
CA GLY A 594 86.03 -36.82 -34.66
C GLY A 594 85.20 -35.61 -34.17
N ASP A 595 85.89 -34.73 -33.46
CA ASP A 595 85.65 -33.31 -33.11
C ASP A 595 84.36 -32.58 -33.56
N GLU A 596 83.61 -32.00 -32.62
CA GLU A 596 83.40 -30.55 -32.43
C GLU A 596 82.17 -30.28 -31.53
N GLY A 597 82.35 -29.45 -30.50
CA GLY A 597 81.37 -29.15 -29.45
C GLY A 597 80.25 -28.18 -29.85
N ALA A 598 79.04 -28.46 -29.35
CA ALA A 598 77.88 -27.60 -29.46
C ALA A 598 77.76 -26.67 -28.24
N VAL A 599 77.75 -25.35 -28.47
CA VAL A 599 77.35 -24.33 -27.49
C VAL A 599 75.91 -23.93 -27.78
N ALA A 600 75.03 -24.12 -26.80
CA ALA A 600 73.62 -23.73 -26.83
C ALA A 600 73.47 -22.20 -26.73
N THR A 601 72.54 -21.62 -27.50
CA THR A 601 72.06 -20.24 -27.35
C THR A 601 70.56 -20.25 -27.02
N GLU A 602 70.18 -19.47 -26.00
CA GLU A 602 68.81 -19.24 -25.53
C GLU A 602 68.04 -18.25 -26.43
N PRO A 603 66.69 -18.35 -26.53
CA PRO A 603 65.88 -17.41 -27.29
C PRO A 603 65.35 -16.21 -26.47
N ALA A 604 65.05 -15.16 -27.22
CA ALA A 604 64.81 -13.77 -26.88
C ALA A 604 63.49 -13.43 -26.13
N ALA A 605 63.54 -12.25 -25.52
CA ALA A 605 62.52 -11.58 -24.71
C ALA A 605 61.34 -10.98 -25.50
N ALA A 606 60.21 -10.83 -24.78
CA ALA A 606 58.96 -10.18 -25.19
C ALA A 606 59.02 -8.63 -25.11
N PRO A 607 58.10 -7.89 -25.78
CA PRO A 607 58.27 -6.45 -26.02
C PRO A 607 57.77 -5.51 -24.89
N ALA A 608 58.63 -4.54 -24.63
CA ALA A 608 58.50 -3.16 -24.13
C ALA A 608 57.19 -2.63 -23.50
N SER A 609 57.32 -2.15 -22.26
CA SER A 609 56.49 -1.15 -21.58
C SER A 609 56.92 0.29 -21.91
N VAL A 610 55.96 1.22 -21.85
CA VAL A 610 56.09 2.65 -22.18
C VAL A 610 56.80 3.44 -21.07
N ILE A 611 57.60 4.41 -21.48
CA ILE A 611 58.48 5.29 -20.67
C ILE A 611 57.68 6.45 -20.02
N PRO A 612 57.93 6.82 -18.74
CA PRO A 612 57.35 8.01 -18.09
C PRO A 612 58.31 9.23 -18.16
N GLY A 613 57.83 10.40 -18.60
CA GLY A 613 58.66 11.61 -18.57
C GLY A 613 58.18 12.89 -19.26
N GLU A 614 56.95 12.99 -19.77
CA GLU A 614 56.43 14.25 -20.34
C GLU A 614 55.27 14.81 -19.48
N PRO A 615 55.09 16.14 -19.38
CA PRO A 615 53.97 16.73 -18.66
C PRO A 615 52.65 16.27 -19.30
N MET A 616 51.84 15.57 -18.51
CA MET A 616 50.60 14.96 -18.98
C MET A 616 49.61 16.05 -19.45
N ASP A 617 49.26 16.03 -20.73
CA ASP A 617 48.25 16.91 -21.33
C ASP A 617 46.86 16.68 -20.70
N ILE A 618 46.05 17.74 -20.55
CA ILE A 618 44.78 17.75 -19.79
C ILE A 618 43.79 16.72 -20.34
N LEU A 619 43.68 16.60 -21.67
CA LEU A 619 42.78 15.63 -22.31
C LEU A 619 43.25 14.19 -22.09
N THR A 620 44.57 13.96 -22.09
CA THR A 620 45.17 12.66 -21.82
C THR A 620 44.99 12.27 -20.34
N ALA A 621 45.14 13.25 -19.44
CA ALA A 621 44.87 13.06 -18.03
C ALA A 621 43.39 12.72 -17.78
N LEU A 622 42.46 13.46 -18.41
CA LEU A 622 41.03 13.20 -18.32
C LEU A 622 40.65 11.81 -18.84
N GLN A 623 41.25 11.36 -19.94
CA GLN A 623 41.03 10.01 -20.48
C GLN A 623 41.43 8.91 -19.48
N LEU A 624 42.59 9.06 -18.82
CA LEU A 624 43.05 8.11 -17.80
C LEU A 624 42.13 8.09 -16.58
N VAL A 625 41.70 9.28 -16.13
CA VAL A 625 40.76 9.44 -15.01
C VAL A 625 39.42 8.75 -15.30
N LEU A 626 38.86 8.96 -16.50
CA LEU A 626 37.60 8.32 -16.91
C LEU A 626 37.74 6.79 -17.01
N ARG A 627 38.83 6.28 -17.60
CA ARG A 627 39.07 4.83 -17.67
C ARG A 627 39.20 4.18 -16.30
N LYS A 628 39.88 4.82 -15.35
CA LYS A 628 39.98 4.31 -13.97
C LYS A 628 38.63 4.36 -13.28
N SER A 629 37.93 5.49 -13.32
CA SER A 629 36.57 5.61 -12.75
C SER A 629 35.61 4.55 -13.32
N LEU A 630 35.73 4.22 -14.62
CA LEU A 630 34.97 3.15 -15.24
C LEU A 630 35.24 1.79 -14.59
N ALA A 631 36.50 1.47 -14.28
CA ALA A 631 36.89 0.21 -13.65
C ALA A 631 36.29 0.05 -12.23
N TYR A 632 36.12 1.16 -11.49
CA TYR A 632 35.47 1.19 -10.18
C TYR A 632 33.94 1.36 -10.26
N GLY A 633 33.35 1.43 -11.46
CA GLY A 633 31.91 1.63 -11.63
C GLY A 633 31.43 3.05 -11.26
N GLY A 634 32.33 4.02 -11.22
CA GLY A 634 32.09 5.40 -10.79
C GLY A 634 31.54 6.35 -11.86
N LEU A 635 31.29 5.88 -13.09
CA LEU A 635 30.80 6.73 -14.19
C LEU A 635 29.28 6.63 -14.40
N ALA A 636 28.62 7.78 -14.49
CA ALA A 636 27.27 7.93 -15.03
C ALA A 636 27.32 8.51 -16.45
N ARG A 637 26.55 7.91 -17.38
CA ARG A 637 26.67 8.19 -18.82
C ARG A 637 25.33 8.64 -19.38
N GLY A 638 25.35 9.72 -20.16
CA GLY A 638 24.16 10.28 -20.77
C GLY A 638 23.40 11.26 -19.87
N LEU A 639 22.56 12.09 -20.49
CA LEU A 639 21.95 13.26 -19.86
C LEU A 639 21.07 12.92 -18.66
N HIS A 640 20.22 11.90 -18.76
CA HIS A 640 19.28 11.55 -17.69
C HIS A 640 19.99 11.03 -16.44
N GLU A 641 20.99 10.16 -16.63
CA GLU A 641 21.80 9.68 -15.51
C GLU A 641 22.66 10.80 -14.92
N ALA A 642 23.24 11.65 -15.76
CA ALA A 642 24.04 12.79 -15.33
C ALA A 642 23.21 13.74 -14.44
N ALA A 643 22.04 14.17 -14.91
CA ALA A 643 21.15 15.06 -14.15
C ALA A 643 20.77 14.45 -12.78
N LYS A 644 20.36 13.17 -12.78
CA LYS A 644 20.00 12.44 -11.55
C LYS A 644 21.15 12.35 -10.53
N VAL A 645 22.39 12.32 -10.99
CA VAL A 645 23.58 12.20 -10.13
C VAL A 645 24.02 13.55 -9.59
N ILE A 646 23.87 14.59 -10.40
CA ILE A 646 24.11 15.99 -10.00
C ILE A 646 23.09 16.41 -8.94
N GLU A 647 21.80 16.16 -9.15
CA GLU A 647 20.72 16.45 -8.17
C GLU A 647 20.90 15.73 -6.83
N LYS A 648 21.51 14.54 -6.85
CA LYS A 648 21.80 13.75 -5.64
C LYS A 648 23.06 14.19 -4.89
N HIS A 649 23.74 15.25 -5.34
CA HIS A 649 25.02 15.71 -4.80
C HIS A 649 26.12 14.61 -4.79
N ALA A 650 26.01 13.64 -5.69
CA ALA A 650 26.97 12.54 -5.82
C ALA A 650 27.97 12.75 -6.98
N ALA A 651 27.86 13.88 -7.69
CA ALA A 651 28.74 14.23 -8.80
C ALA A 651 29.99 14.97 -8.29
N GLN A 652 31.18 14.48 -8.64
CA GLN A 652 32.45 15.16 -8.34
C GLN A 652 32.99 15.95 -9.54
N LEU A 653 32.77 15.44 -10.75
CA LEU A 653 33.16 16.09 -12.00
C LEU A 653 32.14 15.79 -13.11
N CYS A 654 31.77 16.81 -13.88
CA CYS A 654 30.96 16.70 -15.06
C CYS A 654 31.78 17.01 -16.32
N VAL A 655 31.68 16.16 -17.33
CA VAL A 655 32.34 16.32 -18.62
C VAL A 655 31.27 16.44 -19.70
N LEU A 656 31.30 17.54 -20.44
CA LEU A 656 30.34 17.89 -21.49
C LEU A 656 31.01 17.92 -22.86
N ALA A 657 30.39 17.30 -23.86
CA ALA A 657 30.84 17.42 -25.25
C ALA A 657 30.33 18.72 -25.90
N GLU A 658 31.19 19.40 -26.65
CA GLU A 658 30.85 20.65 -27.35
C GLU A 658 30.00 20.43 -28.61
N ASP A 659 30.11 19.26 -29.25
CA ASP A 659 29.39 18.84 -30.46
C ASP A 659 27.99 18.25 -30.17
N CYS A 660 27.22 18.87 -29.27
CA CYS A 660 25.86 18.43 -28.94
C CYS A 660 24.83 18.98 -29.94
N ASP A 661 23.99 18.10 -30.51
CA ASP A 661 22.99 18.45 -31.53
C ASP A 661 21.92 19.45 -31.04
N GLN A 662 21.62 19.47 -29.74
CA GLN A 662 20.63 20.37 -29.15
C GLN A 662 21.25 21.29 -28.09
N PRO A 663 21.24 22.62 -28.29
CA PRO A 663 21.89 23.57 -27.37
C PRO A 663 21.17 23.68 -26.01
N ASP A 664 19.92 23.26 -25.92
CA ASP A 664 19.15 23.28 -24.67
C ASP A 664 19.69 22.27 -23.65
N TYR A 665 20.26 21.15 -24.10
CA TYR A 665 20.93 20.19 -23.22
C TYR A 665 22.21 20.76 -22.61
N VAL A 666 22.98 21.50 -23.40
CA VAL A 666 24.19 22.19 -22.92
C VAL A 666 23.83 23.23 -21.86
N LYS A 667 22.75 24.00 -22.06
CA LYS A 667 22.27 24.98 -21.07
C LYS A 667 21.82 24.31 -19.78
N LEU A 668 21.05 23.23 -19.87
CA LEU A 668 20.55 22.49 -18.71
C LEU A 668 21.70 21.95 -17.85
N VAL A 669 22.69 21.31 -18.47
CA VAL A 669 23.84 20.74 -17.74
C VAL A 669 24.69 21.84 -17.10
N LYS A 670 24.96 22.93 -17.82
CA LYS A 670 25.69 24.08 -17.26
C LYS A 670 24.96 24.71 -16.07
N ALA A 671 23.64 24.84 -16.14
CA ALA A 671 22.83 25.36 -15.04
C ALA A 671 22.86 24.42 -13.81
N LEU A 672 22.67 23.11 -14.02
CA LEU A 672 22.72 22.11 -12.94
C LEU A 672 24.09 22.03 -12.26
N CYS A 673 25.18 22.11 -13.04
CA CYS A 673 26.54 22.16 -12.49
C CYS A 673 26.79 23.42 -11.66
N ALA A 674 26.26 24.58 -12.10
CA ALA A 674 26.39 25.83 -11.36
C ALA A 674 25.57 25.85 -10.06
N GLU A 675 24.36 25.27 -10.07
CA GLU A 675 23.47 25.21 -8.90
C GLU A 675 24.00 24.29 -7.80
N HIS A 676 24.51 23.11 -8.18
CA HIS A 676 25.02 22.10 -7.23
C HIS A 676 26.53 22.21 -6.96
N ASN A 677 27.20 23.24 -7.49
CA ASN A 677 28.64 23.50 -7.34
C ASN A 677 29.53 22.32 -7.79
N VAL A 678 29.23 21.76 -8.97
CA VAL A 678 29.96 20.64 -9.58
C VAL A 678 30.90 21.16 -10.67
N SER A 679 32.15 20.76 -10.58
CA SER A 679 33.21 21.04 -11.56
C SER A 679 32.84 20.61 -12.98
N LEU A 680 32.97 21.50 -13.96
CA LEU A 680 32.62 21.25 -15.36
C LEU A 680 33.87 21.31 -16.27
N LEU A 681 34.05 20.30 -17.12
CA LEU A 681 35.06 20.26 -18.19
C LEU A 681 34.40 20.06 -19.55
N THR A 682 34.97 20.67 -20.60
CA THR A 682 34.50 20.50 -21.98
C THR A 682 35.44 19.62 -22.80
N VAL A 683 34.87 18.81 -23.70
CA VAL A 683 35.58 17.95 -24.63
C VAL A 683 35.06 18.23 -26.04
N PRO A 684 35.92 18.30 -27.08
CA PRO A 684 35.52 18.74 -28.41
C PRO A 684 34.56 17.77 -29.13
N SER A 685 34.56 16.46 -28.84
CA SER A 685 33.64 15.52 -29.48
C SER A 685 32.98 14.48 -28.55
N ALA A 686 31.70 14.22 -28.80
CA ALA A 686 30.88 13.22 -28.15
C ALA A 686 31.33 11.81 -28.52
N LYS A 687 31.91 11.60 -29.72
CA LYS A 687 32.47 10.29 -30.10
C LYS A 687 33.71 9.96 -29.30
N THR A 688 34.62 10.93 -29.10
CA THR A 688 35.83 10.73 -28.27
C THR A 688 35.45 10.53 -26.80
N LEU A 689 34.49 11.30 -26.29
CA LEU A 689 33.98 11.12 -24.93
C LEU A 689 33.30 9.75 -24.73
N GLY A 690 32.56 9.28 -25.75
CA GLY A 690 31.96 7.95 -25.76
C GLY A 690 32.99 6.82 -25.71
N GLU A 691 34.10 6.95 -26.44
CA GLU A 691 35.22 6.00 -26.37
C GLU A 691 35.85 5.97 -24.97
N TRP A 692 36.09 7.15 -24.37
CA TRP A 692 36.69 7.26 -23.03
C TRP A 692 35.76 6.74 -21.93
N ALA A 693 34.45 6.87 -22.11
CA ALA A 693 33.42 6.33 -21.21
C ALA A 693 33.13 4.84 -21.41
N GLY A 694 33.85 4.16 -22.32
CA GLY A 694 33.71 2.73 -22.57
C GLY A 694 32.49 2.34 -23.41
N LEU A 695 31.94 3.26 -24.19
CA LEU A 695 30.83 2.99 -25.13
C LEU A 695 31.36 2.54 -26.51
N CYS A 696 32.27 1.56 -26.51
CA CYS A 696 32.87 1.00 -27.72
C CYS A 696 33.11 -0.51 -27.57
N LYS A 697 33.17 -1.23 -28.69
CA LYS A 697 33.64 -2.62 -28.72
C LYS A 697 35.15 -2.63 -28.97
N ILE A 698 35.89 -3.42 -28.22
CA ILE A 698 37.34 -3.57 -28.37
C ILE A 698 37.61 -4.80 -29.23
N ASP A 699 38.44 -4.65 -30.25
CA ASP A 699 38.87 -5.75 -31.11
C ASP A 699 40.12 -6.46 -30.59
N SER A 700 40.49 -7.61 -31.18
CA SER A 700 41.64 -8.44 -30.76
C SER A 700 42.99 -7.73 -30.74
N GLU A 701 43.10 -6.56 -31.39
CA GLU A 701 44.29 -5.70 -31.42
C GLU A 701 44.22 -4.52 -30.42
N GLY A 702 43.19 -4.46 -29.57
CA GLY A 702 43.02 -3.38 -28.58
C GLY A 702 42.49 -2.05 -29.13
N LYS A 703 42.09 -1.98 -30.40
CA LYS A 703 41.49 -0.79 -31.03
C LYS A 703 39.96 -0.77 -30.85
N ALA A 704 39.41 0.42 -30.59
CA ALA A 704 37.97 0.63 -30.45
C ALA A 704 37.25 0.62 -31.82
N ARG A 705 36.23 -0.24 -31.97
CA ARG A 705 35.29 -0.26 -33.11
C ARG A 705 33.84 -0.09 -32.63
N LYS A 706 32.99 0.45 -33.51
CA LYS A 706 31.57 0.76 -33.22
C LYS A 706 31.39 1.66 -31.97
N VAL A 707 32.06 2.81 -31.96
CA VAL A 707 31.96 3.80 -30.89
C VAL A 707 30.60 4.50 -30.94
N THR A 708 29.86 4.46 -29.84
CA THR A 708 28.62 5.23 -29.65
C THR A 708 28.97 6.55 -28.95
N GLY A 709 28.50 7.68 -29.50
CA GLY A 709 28.76 9.01 -28.93
C GLY A 709 28.09 9.19 -27.56
N CYS A 710 28.76 9.91 -26.66
CA CYS A 710 28.24 10.32 -25.37
C CYS A 710 28.34 11.83 -25.22
N SER A 711 27.21 12.51 -24.99
CA SER A 711 27.18 13.97 -24.85
C SER A 711 27.60 14.46 -23.46
N VAL A 712 27.32 13.68 -22.41
CA VAL A 712 27.59 14.05 -21.01
C VAL A 712 28.03 12.83 -20.23
N VAL A 713 29.10 12.98 -19.44
CA VAL A 713 29.59 11.97 -18.51
C VAL A 713 29.80 12.62 -17.15
N VAL A 714 29.34 11.97 -16.08
CA VAL A 714 29.54 12.44 -14.71
C VAL A 714 30.32 11.40 -13.93
N VAL A 715 31.39 11.85 -13.27
CA VAL A 715 32.22 11.05 -12.37
C VAL A 715 31.68 11.16 -10.96
N LYS A 716 31.30 10.02 -10.37
CA LYS A 716 30.87 9.89 -8.97
C LYS A 716 32.02 9.55 -8.04
N ASP A 717 32.94 8.75 -8.53
CA ASP A 717 34.10 8.25 -7.80
C ASP A 717 35.26 8.09 -8.77
N PHE A 718 36.41 8.65 -8.41
CA PHE A 718 37.64 8.59 -9.20
C PHE A 718 38.45 7.31 -8.96
N GLY A 719 38.11 6.53 -7.92
CA GLY A 719 38.86 5.35 -7.51
C GLY A 719 40.21 5.72 -6.86
N GLU A 720 41.28 5.03 -7.23
CA GLU A 720 42.62 5.25 -6.67
C GLU A 720 43.25 6.59 -7.12
N GLU A 721 43.86 7.30 -6.16
CA GLU A 721 44.62 8.53 -6.41
C GLU A 721 45.77 8.26 -7.40
N HIS A 722 45.86 9.09 -8.43
CA HIS A 722 46.90 9.01 -9.45
C HIS A 722 47.24 10.40 -9.98
N GLU A 723 48.42 10.54 -10.59
CA GLU A 723 48.94 11.84 -11.05
C GLU A 723 47.96 12.58 -11.98
N ALA A 724 47.25 11.84 -12.86
CA ALA A 724 46.27 12.43 -13.77
C ALA A 724 45.05 13.05 -13.05
N TYR A 725 44.63 12.50 -11.90
CA TYR A 725 43.56 13.08 -11.09
C TYR A 725 43.97 14.44 -10.53
N ASN A 726 45.21 14.57 -10.04
CA ASN A 726 45.73 15.82 -9.51
C ASN A 726 45.82 16.92 -10.58
N VAL A 727 46.23 16.55 -11.80
CA VAL A 727 46.29 17.47 -12.95
C VAL A 727 44.88 17.98 -13.32
N VAL A 728 43.89 17.10 -13.40
CA VAL A 728 42.50 17.46 -13.71
C VAL A 728 41.89 18.35 -12.61
N LEU A 729 42.12 18.02 -11.34
CA LEU A 729 41.60 18.80 -10.21
C LEU A 729 42.26 20.18 -10.09
N GLN A 730 43.56 20.30 -10.35
CA GLN A 730 44.25 21.59 -10.38
C GLN A 730 43.75 22.48 -11.51
N HIS A 731 43.49 21.94 -12.70
CA HIS A 731 42.94 22.70 -13.82
C HIS A 731 41.54 23.24 -13.51
N VAL A 732 40.70 22.40 -12.90
CA VAL A 732 39.33 22.75 -12.47
C VAL A 732 39.31 23.77 -11.33
N LYS A 733 40.31 23.79 -10.43
CA LYS A 733 40.41 24.79 -9.36
C LYS A 733 40.97 26.14 -9.83
N SER A 734 41.65 26.15 -10.98
CA SER A 734 42.31 27.33 -11.53
C SER A 734 41.42 28.13 -12.51
N ASN A 735 40.33 27.52 -12.96
CA ASN A 735 39.29 28.08 -13.83
C ASN A 735 37.96 28.16 -13.07
#